data_AF-A0A0L0C1D0-F1
#
_entry.id   AF-A0A0L0C1D0-F1
#
_cell.length_a   1.000
_cell.length_b   1.000
_cell.length_c   1.000
_cell.angle_alpha   90.00
_cell.angle_beta   90.00
_cell.angle_gamma   90.00
#
_symmetry.space_group_name_H-M   'P 1'
#
loop_
_entity.id
_entity.type
_entity.pdbx_description
1 polymer ?
#
loop_
_entity_poly.entity_id
_entity_poly.type
_entity_poly.pdbx_seq_one_letter_code
_entity_poly.pdbx_strand_id
1 'polypeptide(L)'
;MDAELIKNAMEVMHWNTKSAMPMANKENQLILQTLAELKDKKEQLIEHQQETEERLDKLQQHSRNAEETINHNLKLLEAFQSEVRTEAHLHKIALREHSKLKEDLKNVGKEWQNFKKFIETTENEMSKRKHNIDNLTNRIKWAKTALVEWRQAMEDGNKGFQLIEMYYKDDQLRAKQQNYKRLKLNDEIERQRKKLINMYDDQKTLECNLECTANLYRTAHAERRQMVETWKLAAQKMSQREKDIRNSEIALMECRLKVELKAKELKMQDNKLNEIIENNREVEEAIEMLNSETSDMKEQIQRLTDMIMLKTQEVDLITKELQNLSNRVQQQRAQNRRLSKEKSDYLIEIEHSEVVIGKLEDRLNAMNNKNLNAQQRLQVLEELMDVEDKAQREVNKETDRINGLIYRSQQQLVKFKEDSISLQVNNRGLSSNIAAVSKNNQLLEKDIKKHVENNYELSFKILNLERRIVILQGGVIDPVVEQRNQEYLVELEERYNKLQKNVQATQMQNKKLDDDMRKLTLTYNNDMTRLDQVNYKIKEAQVYCEGGIKRVKEETRRNQELIVELSILKMKAHEFENEINQCEEGTYNLVKHRMHLNRTIKDRMIEIKSQTDLLNLKRKHLQEELSTLRADIGERRKHIEAVKARFELTSKLLGVNEDGSLITATQLRVETAQEKQMLLDEGNELNEKVLKAEKEIEALQNTLALLNNCNDAYRKNVQKQQEGEEATTELKSLQINYCSSLNTLRNLRQELQDLEIKTNESFKEKEELSNILQKEIKKRNDNADFIARLKKELMDQKNKQVRADRELKTALKALKQRAISSEFLELYNRDLDLRELEKRNLDVLNQLGDLAYADDELGPKIARQLLNRGMKMPHMMQKSRSTISWRSETSYDGMSMSSSKEMFTSRSSLSEASEVKLTSNTRLSVISLELPEKKKGGK
;
A
#
# COMPACT_ATOMS: atom_id res chain seq x y z
N MET A 1 67.63 -51.49 85.26
CA MET A 1 67.24 -51.15 86.64
C MET A 1 67.03 -52.44 87.39
N ASP A 2 67.45 -52.49 88.64
CA ASP A 2 67.62 -53.73 89.37
C ASP A 2 66.30 -54.40 89.76
N ALA A 3 66.29 -55.73 89.76
CA ALA A 3 65.09 -56.54 90.01
C ALA A 3 64.48 -56.30 91.41
N GLU A 4 65.24 -55.74 92.34
CA GLU A 4 64.81 -55.38 93.69
C GLU A 4 63.92 -54.13 93.72
N LEU A 5 64.20 -53.14 92.87
CA LEU A 5 63.31 -51.99 92.64
C LEU A 5 61.99 -52.43 91.99
N ILE A 6 62.05 -53.40 91.09
CA ILE A 6 60.86 -53.99 90.44
C ILE A 6 60.05 -54.84 91.42
N LYS A 7 60.71 -55.63 92.30
CA LYS A 7 60.04 -56.33 93.41
C LYS A 7 59.31 -55.38 94.34
N ASN A 8 59.97 -54.32 94.80
CA ASN A 8 59.36 -53.33 95.70
C ASN A 8 58.16 -52.64 95.03
N ALA A 9 58.22 -52.36 93.72
CA ALA A 9 57.09 -51.84 92.96
C ALA A 9 55.91 -52.84 92.89
N MET A 10 56.18 -54.14 92.70
CA MET A 10 55.13 -55.18 92.67
C MET A 10 54.48 -55.42 94.05
N GLU A 11 55.23 -55.31 95.14
CA GLU A 11 54.67 -55.44 96.51
C GLU A 11 53.87 -54.20 96.93
N VAL A 12 54.29 -53.00 96.51
CA VAL A 12 53.50 -51.75 96.64
C VAL A 12 52.19 -51.80 95.81
N MET A 13 52.19 -52.53 94.69
CA MET A 13 50.98 -52.82 93.90
C MET A 13 50.18 -54.04 94.41
N HIS A 14 50.54 -54.61 95.56
CA HIS A 14 49.88 -55.75 96.22
C HIS A 14 49.86 -57.08 95.42
N TRP A 15 50.90 -57.39 94.65
CA TRP A 15 50.96 -58.64 93.88
C TRP A 15 51.53 -59.80 94.71
N ASN A 16 50.86 -60.96 94.68
CA ASN A 16 51.29 -62.13 95.46
C ASN A 16 52.51 -62.81 94.83
N THR A 17 53.61 -62.89 95.60
CA THR A 17 54.92 -63.39 95.15
C THR A 17 55.10 -64.90 95.24
N LYS A 18 54.06 -65.68 95.57
CA LYS A 18 54.13 -67.16 95.73
C LYS A 18 53.53 -67.98 94.58
N SER A 19 53.10 -67.36 93.48
CA SER A 19 52.66 -68.05 92.25
C SER A 19 53.54 -67.72 91.06
N ALA A 20 53.79 -68.71 90.18
CA ALA A 20 54.68 -68.55 89.01
C ALA A 20 54.16 -67.56 87.95
N MET A 21 52.91 -67.12 88.06
CA MET A 21 52.43 -65.83 87.54
C MET A 21 51.97 -64.97 88.73
N PRO A 22 52.54 -63.75 88.92
CA PRO A 22 51.94 -62.72 89.77
C PRO A 22 50.81 -62.01 89.02
N MET A 23 49.67 -61.78 89.68
CA MET A 23 48.57 -60.96 89.14
C MET A 23 47.90 -60.14 90.25
N ALA A 24 47.43 -58.94 89.89
CA ALA A 24 46.75 -58.02 90.81
C ALA A 24 45.27 -58.36 91.04
N ASN A 25 44.59 -58.76 89.95
CA ASN A 25 43.14 -58.65 89.86
C ASN A 25 42.43 -59.99 90.12
N LYS A 26 41.37 -59.95 90.93
CA LYS A 26 40.55 -61.13 91.28
C LYS A 26 39.86 -61.75 90.07
N GLU A 27 39.49 -60.94 89.09
CA GLU A 27 38.89 -61.40 87.83
C GLU A 27 39.79 -62.43 87.13
N ASN A 28 41.10 -62.22 87.12
CA ASN A 28 42.03 -63.13 86.43
C ASN A 28 42.29 -64.44 87.20
N GLN A 29 42.04 -64.48 88.52
CA GLN A 29 42.03 -65.75 89.27
C GLN A 29 40.73 -66.53 89.00
N LEU A 30 39.59 -65.85 88.86
CA LEU A 30 38.35 -66.45 88.37
C LEU A 30 38.52 -66.99 86.94
N ILE A 31 39.21 -66.28 86.05
CA ILE A 31 39.51 -66.75 84.68
C ILE A 31 40.40 -68.02 84.69
N LEU A 32 41.28 -68.21 85.68
CA LEU A 32 42.04 -69.45 85.83
C LEU A 32 41.20 -70.61 86.39
N GLN A 33 40.19 -70.34 87.22
CA GLN A 33 39.22 -71.36 87.62
C GLN A 33 38.25 -71.70 86.49
N THR A 34 37.75 -70.73 85.72
CA THR A 34 36.95 -71.02 84.53
C THR A 34 37.77 -71.69 83.43
N LEU A 35 39.10 -71.51 83.36
CA LEU A 35 39.98 -72.33 82.51
C LEU A 35 40.14 -73.79 82.98
N ALA A 36 39.86 -74.10 84.24
CA ALA A 36 39.72 -75.48 84.71
C ALA A 36 38.32 -76.01 84.37
N GLU A 37 37.26 -75.25 84.65
CA GLU A 37 35.90 -75.61 84.19
C GLU A 37 35.80 -75.75 82.67
N LEU A 38 36.58 -75.00 81.89
CA LEU A 38 36.64 -75.10 80.43
C LEU A 38 37.43 -76.33 79.96
N LYS A 39 38.19 -77.00 80.83
CA LYS A 39 38.76 -78.33 80.55
C LYS A 39 37.78 -79.44 80.88
N ASP A 40 37.05 -79.33 81.98
CA ASP A 40 35.97 -80.28 82.31
C ASP A 40 34.82 -80.17 81.28
N LYS A 41 34.44 -78.94 80.90
CA LYS A 41 33.57 -78.65 79.75
C LYS A 41 34.20 -79.12 78.44
N LYS A 42 35.52 -79.17 78.29
CA LYS A 42 36.16 -79.74 77.08
C LYS A 42 35.99 -81.26 77.02
N GLU A 43 36.12 -81.98 78.13
CA GLU A 43 35.87 -83.43 78.14
C GLU A 43 34.38 -83.74 77.94
N GLN A 44 33.47 -82.98 78.57
CA GLN A 44 32.04 -83.04 78.27
C GLN A 44 31.73 -82.68 76.80
N LEU A 45 32.40 -81.68 76.23
CA LEU A 45 32.30 -81.34 74.81
C LEU A 45 32.93 -82.40 73.90
N ILE A 46 33.78 -83.31 74.39
CA ILE A 46 34.31 -84.44 73.62
C ILE A 46 33.34 -85.63 73.64
N GLU A 47 32.67 -85.93 74.76
CA GLU A 47 31.53 -86.86 74.75
C GLU A 47 30.40 -86.31 73.87
N HIS A 48 30.05 -85.04 74.02
CA HIS A 48 29.06 -84.38 73.16
C HIS A 48 29.58 -84.23 71.71
N GLN A 49 30.89 -84.19 71.47
CA GLN A 49 31.46 -84.30 70.12
C GLN A 49 31.18 -85.69 69.54
N GLN A 50 31.36 -86.78 70.29
CA GLN A 50 31.06 -88.13 69.81
C GLN A 50 29.55 -88.31 69.54
N GLU A 51 28.67 -87.79 70.40
CA GLU A 51 27.23 -87.74 70.09
C GLU A 51 26.94 -86.89 68.84
N THR A 52 27.62 -85.75 68.66
CA THR A 52 27.47 -84.93 67.45
C THR A 52 28.13 -85.54 66.22
N GLU A 53 29.08 -86.47 66.34
CA GLU A 53 29.69 -87.25 65.25
C GLU A 53 28.76 -88.40 64.83
N GLU A 54 28.13 -89.11 65.76
CA GLU A 54 27.02 -90.02 65.45
C GLU A 54 25.83 -89.28 64.80
N ARG A 55 25.54 -88.07 65.28
CA ARG A 55 24.55 -87.18 64.65
C ARG A 55 25.04 -86.65 63.31
N LEU A 56 26.35 -86.44 63.13
CA LEU A 56 26.97 -85.99 61.88
C LEU A 56 26.86 -87.08 60.83
N ASP A 57 27.06 -88.36 61.16
CA ASP A 57 26.87 -89.46 60.21
C ASP A 57 25.39 -89.63 59.81
N LYS A 58 24.45 -89.48 60.76
CA LYS A 58 23.01 -89.43 60.45
C LYS A 58 22.66 -88.19 59.60
N LEU A 59 23.31 -87.04 59.86
CA LEU A 59 23.21 -85.82 59.04
C LEU A 59 23.93 -85.95 57.70
N GLN A 60 24.95 -86.79 57.54
CA GLN A 60 25.63 -87.07 56.26
C GLN A 60 24.80 -88.01 55.39
N GLN A 61 24.12 -88.99 55.98
CA GLN A 61 23.11 -89.78 55.26
C GLN A 61 21.95 -88.88 54.82
N HIS A 62 21.48 -87.99 55.70
CA HIS A 62 20.52 -86.95 55.30
C HIS A 62 21.10 -85.97 54.28
N SER A 63 22.40 -85.64 54.34
CA SER A 63 23.09 -84.78 53.38
C SER A 63 23.14 -85.44 52.01
N ARG A 64 23.48 -86.72 51.90
CA ARG A 64 23.46 -87.47 50.63
C ARG A 64 22.04 -87.54 50.04
N ASN A 65 21.01 -87.77 50.86
CA ASN A 65 19.61 -87.70 50.40
C ASN A 65 19.20 -86.27 49.99
N ALA A 66 19.70 -85.25 50.69
CA ALA A 66 19.52 -83.85 50.32
C ALA A 66 20.31 -83.51 49.04
N GLU A 67 21.50 -84.06 48.82
CA GLU A 67 22.32 -83.91 47.62
C GLU A 67 21.68 -84.60 46.43
N GLU A 68 21.04 -85.76 46.59
CA GLU A 68 20.27 -86.42 45.53
C GLU A 68 19.02 -85.61 45.15
N THR A 69 18.28 -85.09 46.13
CA THR A 69 17.12 -84.20 45.86
C THR A 69 17.54 -82.83 45.33
N ILE A 70 18.67 -82.27 45.77
CA ILE A 70 19.31 -81.09 45.18
C ILE A 70 19.74 -81.37 43.74
N ASN A 71 20.37 -82.51 43.44
CA ASN A 71 20.75 -82.89 42.08
C ASN A 71 19.53 -83.09 41.17
N HIS A 72 18.41 -83.58 41.70
CA HIS A 72 17.13 -83.64 40.98
C HIS A 72 16.58 -82.22 40.72
N ASN A 73 16.53 -81.37 41.75
CA ASN A 73 16.10 -79.98 41.65
C ASN A 73 17.02 -79.12 40.76
N LEU A 74 18.32 -79.42 40.68
CA LEU A 74 19.29 -78.77 39.80
C LEU A 74 19.04 -79.14 38.34
N LYS A 75 18.73 -80.40 38.03
CA LYS A 75 18.31 -80.82 36.68
C LYS A 75 16.99 -80.15 36.27
N LEU A 76 16.04 -80.02 37.19
CA LEU A 76 14.79 -79.31 36.97
C LEU A 76 15.03 -77.79 36.78
N LEU A 77 15.91 -77.18 37.56
CA LEU A 77 16.36 -75.79 37.40
C LEU A 77 17.11 -75.58 36.08
N GLU A 78 17.91 -76.53 35.61
CA GLU A 78 18.61 -76.45 34.33
C GLU A 78 17.63 -76.54 33.15
N ALA A 79 16.61 -77.41 33.25
CA ALA A 79 15.50 -77.45 32.31
C ALA A 79 14.75 -76.10 32.25
N PHE A 80 14.29 -75.57 33.40
CA PHE A 80 13.63 -74.26 33.45
C PHE A 80 14.54 -73.11 33.00
N GLN A 81 15.85 -73.15 33.30
CA GLN A 81 16.80 -72.18 32.76
C GLN A 81 16.94 -72.29 31.25
N SER A 82 16.85 -73.49 30.66
CA SER A 82 16.87 -73.66 29.20
C SER A 82 15.63 -73.04 28.55
N GLU A 83 14.44 -73.22 29.16
CA GLU A 83 13.18 -72.62 28.70
C GLU A 83 13.20 -71.09 28.84
N VAL A 84 13.61 -70.55 29.99
CA VAL A 84 13.78 -69.10 30.17
C VAL A 84 14.79 -68.50 29.17
N ARG A 85 15.83 -69.25 28.77
CA ARG A 85 16.77 -68.82 27.72
C ARG A 85 16.12 -68.82 26.33
N THR A 86 15.26 -69.78 25.99
CA THR A 86 14.55 -69.79 24.69
C THR A 86 13.46 -68.73 24.63
N GLU A 87 12.68 -68.52 25.68
CA GLU A 87 11.71 -67.42 25.78
C GLU A 87 12.41 -66.05 25.68
N ALA A 88 13.51 -65.83 26.41
CA ALA A 88 14.28 -64.59 26.33
C ALA A 88 14.90 -64.37 24.93
N HIS A 89 15.15 -65.43 24.16
CA HIS A 89 15.59 -65.33 22.77
C HIS A 89 14.42 -64.95 21.84
N LEU A 90 13.27 -65.61 21.95
CA LEU A 90 12.05 -65.29 21.19
C LEU A 90 11.58 -63.85 21.46
N HIS A 91 11.58 -63.42 22.72
CA HIS A 91 11.26 -62.04 23.10
C HIS A 91 12.23 -61.02 22.48
N LYS A 92 13.54 -61.33 22.41
CA LYS A 92 14.53 -60.48 21.72
C LYS A 92 14.31 -60.42 20.21
N ILE A 93 13.78 -61.46 19.57
CA ILE A 93 13.38 -61.42 18.16
C ILE A 93 12.16 -60.50 18.00
N ALA A 94 11.09 -60.71 18.78
CA ALA A 94 9.89 -59.89 18.73
C ALA A 94 10.17 -58.39 19.00
N LEU A 95 11.08 -58.07 19.94
CA LEU A 95 11.54 -56.70 20.17
C LEU A 95 12.29 -56.10 18.99
N ARG A 96 13.10 -56.89 18.26
CA ARG A 96 13.81 -56.43 17.05
C ARG A 96 12.84 -56.18 15.90
N GLU A 97 11.88 -57.07 15.69
CA GLU A 97 10.84 -56.93 14.66
C GLU A 97 9.94 -55.73 14.96
N HIS A 98 9.48 -55.57 16.20
CA HIS A 98 8.73 -54.38 16.64
C HIS A 98 9.54 -53.10 16.44
N SER A 99 10.85 -53.11 16.77
CA SER A 99 11.72 -51.95 16.57
C SER A 99 11.90 -51.59 15.10
N LYS A 100 12.06 -52.59 14.23
CA LYS A 100 12.13 -52.41 12.76
C LYS A 100 10.81 -51.85 12.22
N LEU A 101 9.67 -52.46 12.55
CA LEU A 101 8.35 -51.97 12.12
C LEU A 101 8.09 -50.53 12.59
N LYS A 102 8.57 -50.16 13.79
CA LYS A 102 8.50 -48.80 14.35
C LYS A 102 9.44 -47.81 13.66
N GLU A 103 10.49 -48.27 12.98
CA GLU A 103 11.35 -47.46 12.12
C GLU A 103 10.79 -47.34 10.70
N ASP A 104 10.33 -48.45 10.11
CA ASP A 104 9.65 -48.50 8.81
C ASP A 104 8.43 -47.56 8.82
N LEU A 105 7.58 -47.62 9.86
CA LEU A 105 6.41 -46.74 10.03
C LEU A 105 6.80 -45.26 10.22
N LYS A 106 7.92 -44.96 10.88
CA LYS A 106 8.49 -43.59 10.92
C LYS A 106 8.95 -43.12 9.55
N ASN A 107 9.55 -43.99 8.75
CA ASN A 107 10.07 -43.65 7.43
C ASN A 107 8.92 -43.40 6.43
N VAL A 108 7.92 -44.30 6.38
CA VAL A 108 6.66 -44.07 5.65
C VAL A 108 5.96 -42.78 6.13
N GLY A 109 6.00 -42.48 7.44
CA GLY A 109 5.49 -41.21 7.99
C GLY A 109 6.23 -39.97 7.47
N LYS A 110 7.55 -40.01 7.32
CA LYS A 110 8.35 -38.93 6.69
C LYS A 110 8.02 -38.80 5.21
N GLU A 111 7.94 -39.91 4.49
CA GLU A 111 7.61 -39.93 3.06
C GLU A 111 6.22 -39.34 2.81
N TRP A 112 5.22 -39.75 3.59
CA TRP A 112 3.86 -39.17 3.53
C TRP A 112 3.86 -37.66 3.82
N GLN A 113 4.63 -37.19 4.81
CA GLN A 113 4.78 -35.74 5.05
C GLN A 113 5.49 -35.01 3.88
N ASN A 114 6.45 -35.65 3.22
CA ASN A 114 7.13 -35.09 2.06
C ASN A 114 6.21 -35.04 0.83
N PHE A 115 5.44 -36.10 0.57
CA PHE A 115 4.40 -36.11 -0.47
C PHE A 115 3.31 -35.08 -0.19
N LYS A 116 2.84 -34.95 1.05
CA LYS A 116 1.87 -33.92 1.43
C LYS A 116 2.41 -32.50 1.18
N LYS A 117 3.65 -32.20 1.60
CA LYS A 117 4.32 -30.92 1.30
C LYS A 117 4.47 -30.70 -0.21
N PHE A 118 4.83 -31.74 -0.97
CA PHE A 118 4.93 -31.66 -2.42
C PHE A 118 3.59 -31.29 -3.05
N ILE A 119 2.51 -31.99 -2.68
CA ILE A 119 1.13 -31.66 -3.10
C ILE A 119 0.81 -30.20 -2.76
N GLU A 120 0.95 -29.79 -1.50
CA GLU A 120 0.70 -28.41 -1.05
C GLU A 120 1.51 -27.38 -1.86
N THR A 121 2.79 -27.64 -2.16
CA THR A 121 3.59 -26.73 -3.02
C THR A 121 3.09 -26.70 -4.47
N THR A 122 2.72 -27.85 -5.05
CA THR A 122 2.20 -27.92 -6.43
C THR A 122 0.81 -27.30 -6.58
N GLU A 123 -0.07 -27.42 -5.58
CA GLU A 123 -1.37 -26.74 -5.55
C GLU A 123 -1.22 -25.22 -5.39
N ASN A 124 -0.28 -24.76 -4.56
CA ASN A 124 0.06 -23.35 -4.45
C ASN A 124 0.66 -22.80 -5.75
N GLU A 125 1.53 -23.55 -6.42
CA GLU A 125 2.03 -23.18 -7.76
C GLU A 125 0.92 -23.19 -8.81
N MET A 126 0.06 -24.20 -8.84
CA MET A 126 -1.07 -24.27 -9.77
C MET A 126 -2.01 -23.08 -9.58
N SER A 127 -2.28 -22.70 -8.32
CA SER A 127 -3.08 -21.52 -7.97
C SER A 127 -2.43 -20.21 -8.44
N LYS A 128 -1.11 -20.05 -8.24
CA LYS A 128 -0.35 -18.90 -8.77
C LYS A 128 -0.35 -18.85 -10.30
N ARG A 129 -0.13 -20.00 -10.96
CA ARG A 129 -0.17 -20.13 -12.44
C ARG A 129 -1.57 -19.81 -12.98
N LYS A 130 -2.63 -20.29 -12.34
CA LYS A 130 -4.03 -19.98 -12.67
C LYS A 130 -4.32 -18.48 -12.54
N HIS A 131 -3.96 -17.86 -11.41
CA HIS A 131 -4.13 -16.42 -11.23
C HIS A 131 -3.35 -15.59 -12.27
N ASN A 132 -2.13 -16.02 -12.65
CA ASN A 132 -1.38 -15.41 -13.74
C ASN A 132 -2.08 -15.57 -15.11
N ILE A 133 -2.69 -16.72 -15.39
CA ILE A 133 -3.51 -16.95 -16.59
C ILE A 133 -4.75 -16.04 -16.59
N ASP A 134 -5.43 -15.88 -15.45
CA ASP A 134 -6.59 -14.99 -15.31
C ASP A 134 -6.19 -13.52 -15.53
N ASN A 135 -5.06 -13.09 -14.95
CA ASN A 135 -4.49 -11.75 -15.14
C ASN A 135 -4.08 -11.49 -16.59
N LEU A 136 -3.40 -12.44 -17.25
CA LEU A 136 -3.07 -12.36 -18.67
C LEU A 136 -4.33 -12.33 -19.54
N THR A 137 -5.33 -13.14 -19.22
CA THR A 137 -6.61 -13.20 -19.94
C THR A 137 -7.37 -11.88 -19.81
N ASN A 138 -7.38 -11.26 -18.64
CA ASN A 138 -8.01 -9.95 -18.43
C ASN A 138 -7.23 -8.82 -19.13
N ARG A 139 -5.89 -8.87 -19.14
CA ARG A 139 -5.05 -7.97 -19.93
C ARG A 139 -5.25 -8.14 -21.44
N ILE A 140 -5.47 -9.37 -21.93
CA ILE A 140 -5.82 -9.65 -23.33
C ILE A 140 -7.22 -9.15 -23.67
N LYS A 141 -8.23 -9.33 -22.78
CA LYS A 141 -9.57 -8.75 -22.95
C LYS A 141 -9.50 -7.22 -23.08
N TRP A 142 -8.78 -6.56 -22.16
CA TRP A 142 -8.60 -5.10 -22.18
C TRP A 142 -7.84 -4.62 -23.41
N ALA A 143 -6.76 -5.30 -23.81
CA ALA A 143 -6.06 -4.96 -25.06
C ALA A 143 -6.96 -5.16 -26.29
N LYS A 144 -7.87 -6.14 -26.29
CA LYS A 144 -8.83 -6.37 -27.36
C LYS A 144 -9.94 -5.32 -27.40
N THR A 145 -10.47 -4.86 -26.27
CA THR A 145 -11.44 -3.75 -26.25
C THR A 145 -10.78 -2.45 -26.70
N ALA A 146 -9.60 -2.13 -26.16
CA ALA A 146 -8.81 -0.97 -26.60
C ALA A 146 -8.52 -1.01 -28.11
N LEU A 147 -8.14 -2.15 -28.69
CA LEU A 147 -7.93 -2.26 -30.15
C LEU A 147 -9.22 -2.08 -30.98
N VAL A 148 -10.40 -2.39 -30.43
CA VAL A 148 -11.69 -2.11 -31.07
C VAL A 148 -12.03 -0.61 -30.96
N GLU A 149 -11.83 -0.01 -29.79
CA GLU A 149 -12.00 1.43 -29.54
C GLU A 149 -11.07 2.26 -30.44
N TRP A 150 -9.78 1.92 -30.54
CA TRP A 150 -8.83 2.54 -31.44
C TRP A 150 -9.20 2.34 -32.92
N ARG A 151 -9.75 1.17 -33.30
CA ARG A 151 -10.26 0.97 -34.66
C ARG A 151 -11.46 1.88 -34.94
N GLN A 152 -12.43 1.96 -34.02
CA GLN A 152 -13.60 2.82 -34.17
C GLN A 152 -13.19 4.30 -34.25
N ALA A 153 -12.28 4.76 -33.39
CA ALA A 153 -11.74 6.11 -33.44
C ALA A 153 -11.00 6.41 -34.77
N MET A 154 -10.28 5.45 -35.35
CA MET A 154 -9.65 5.58 -36.66
C MET A 154 -10.67 5.55 -37.81
N GLU A 155 -11.71 4.73 -37.72
CA GLU A 155 -12.81 4.70 -38.70
C GLU A 155 -13.64 6.00 -38.67
N ASP A 156 -13.92 6.54 -37.48
CA ASP A 156 -14.61 7.82 -37.30
C ASP A 156 -13.73 9.02 -37.68
N GLY A 157 -12.43 8.94 -37.40
CA GLY A 157 -11.43 9.87 -37.94
C GLY A 157 -11.41 9.86 -39.47
N ASN A 158 -11.43 8.68 -40.10
CA ASN A 158 -11.51 8.54 -41.55
C ASN A 158 -12.84 9.07 -42.13
N LYS A 159 -13.99 8.85 -41.46
CA LYS A 159 -15.27 9.48 -41.82
C LYS A 159 -15.19 11.01 -41.72
N GLY A 160 -14.50 11.52 -40.69
CA GLY A 160 -14.19 12.94 -40.52
C GLY A 160 -13.34 13.51 -41.66
N PHE A 161 -12.25 12.84 -42.03
CA PHE A 161 -11.41 13.24 -43.17
C PHE A 161 -12.19 13.19 -44.51
N GLN A 162 -13.01 12.16 -44.74
CA GLN A 162 -13.86 12.08 -45.93
C GLN A 162 -14.89 13.22 -45.97
N LEU A 163 -15.50 13.57 -44.82
CA LEU A 163 -16.44 14.70 -44.73
C LEU A 163 -15.75 16.05 -44.95
N ILE A 164 -14.53 16.24 -44.43
CA ILE A 164 -13.69 17.41 -44.70
C ILE A 164 -13.32 17.48 -46.19
N GLU A 165 -12.96 16.36 -46.82
CA GLU A 165 -12.63 16.31 -48.25
C GLU A 165 -13.87 16.60 -49.12
N MET A 166 -15.06 16.16 -48.70
CA MET A 166 -16.32 16.48 -49.36
C MET A 166 -16.66 17.96 -49.23
N TYR A 167 -16.60 18.55 -48.04
CA TYR A 167 -16.78 19.99 -47.86
C TYR A 167 -15.73 20.82 -48.62
N TYR A 168 -14.48 20.36 -48.67
CA TYR A 168 -13.43 21.00 -49.47
C TYR A 168 -13.73 20.97 -50.97
N LYS A 169 -14.28 19.86 -51.49
CA LYS A 169 -14.72 19.75 -52.90
C LYS A 169 -15.94 20.64 -53.17
N ASP A 170 -16.92 20.67 -52.27
CA ASP A 170 -18.08 21.55 -52.36
C ASP A 170 -17.68 23.04 -52.28
N ASP A 171 -16.72 23.40 -51.43
CA ASP A 171 -16.20 24.77 -51.35
C ASP A 171 -15.34 25.14 -52.55
N GLN A 172 -14.58 24.21 -53.13
CA GLN A 172 -13.99 24.43 -54.45
C GLN A 172 -15.05 24.67 -55.52
N LEU A 173 -16.17 23.93 -55.52
CA LEU A 173 -17.25 24.11 -56.48
C LEU A 173 -17.97 25.44 -56.25
N ARG A 174 -18.28 25.81 -55.01
CA ARG A 174 -18.86 27.12 -54.64
C ARG A 174 -17.91 28.27 -55.00
N ALA A 175 -16.61 28.14 -54.76
CA ALA A 175 -15.61 29.13 -55.15
C ALA A 175 -15.51 29.27 -56.69
N LYS A 176 -15.52 28.15 -57.43
CA LYS A 176 -15.55 28.15 -58.91
C LYS A 176 -16.83 28.83 -59.44
N GLN A 177 -18.00 28.53 -58.86
CA GLN A 177 -19.27 29.18 -59.21
C GLN A 177 -19.27 30.68 -58.88
N GLN A 178 -18.77 31.09 -57.71
CA GLN A 178 -18.67 32.50 -57.34
C GLN A 178 -17.67 33.25 -58.23
N ASN A 179 -16.54 32.64 -58.58
CA ASN A 179 -15.59 33.23 -59.51
C ASN A 179 -16.18 33.36 -60.94
N TYR A 180 -16.96 32.38 -61.40
CA TYR A 180 -17.68 32.47 -62.67
C TYR A 180 -18.78 33.55 -62.66
N LYS A 181 -19.50 33.72 -61.54
CA LYS A 181 -20.42 34.87 -61.34
C LYS A 181 -19.67 36.20 -61.35
N ARG A 182 -18.52 36.28 -60.68
CA ARG A 182 -17.64 37.46 -60.65
C ARG A 182 -17.15 37.82 -62.05
N LEU A 183 -16.72 36.85 -62.84
CA LEU A 183 -16.32 37.03 -64.24
C LEU A 183 -17.51 37.56 -65.07
N LYS A 184 -18.67 36.90 -65.04
CA LYS A 184 -19.88 37.39 -65.74
C LYS A 184 -20.31 38.81 -65.35
N LEU A 185 -20.19 39.16 -64.06
CA LEU A 185 -20.47 40.52 -63.59
C LEU A 185 -19.40 41.52 -64.04
N ASN A 186 -18.12 41.13 -64.13
CA ASN A 186 -17.08 41.95 -64.73
C ASN A 186 -17.32 42.15 -66.24
N ASP A 187 -17.67 41.09 -66.98
CA ASP A 187 -18.02 41.15 -68.39
C ASP A 187 -19.24 42.06 -68.64
N GLU A 188 -20.20 42.07 -67.71
CA GLU A 188 -21.33 43.02 -67.71
C GLU A 188 -20.87 44.44 -67.45
N ILE A 189 -20.09 44.67 -66.39
CA ILE A 189 -19.52 45.99 -66.07
C ILE A 189 -18.69 46.53 -67.23
N GLU A 190 -17.90 45.70 -67.93
CA GLU A 190 -17.15 46.10 -69.11
C GLU A 190 -18.04 46.38 -70.32
N ARG A 191 -19.12 45.62 -70.54
CA ARG A 191 -20.10 45.91 -71.61
C ARG A 191 -20.87 47.20 -71.32
N GLN A 192 -21.27 47.46 -70.07
CA GLN A 192 -21.91 48.71 -69.67
C GLN A 192 -20.92 49.89 -69.73
N ARG A 193 -19.64 49.72 -69.36
CA ARG A 193 -18.58 50.73 -69.54
C ARG A 193 -18.35 51.05 -71.01
N LYS A 194 -18.24 50.04 -71.88
CA LYS A 194 -18.12 50.24 -73.34
C LYS A 194 -19.35 50.96 -73.90
N LYS A 195 -20.56 50.57 -73.49
CA LYS A 195 -21.79 51.29 -73.87
C LYS A 195 -21.81 52.74 -73.39
N LEU A 196 -21.34 53.01 -72.17
CA LEU A 196 -21.26 54.36 -71.61
C LEU A 196 -20.23 55.23 -72.33
N ILE A 197 -19.06 54.66 -72.69
CA ILE A 197 -18.05 55.33 -73.50
C ILE A 197 -18.62 55.66 -74.89
N ASN A 198 -19.20 54.68 -75.58
CA ASN A 198 -19.85 54.92 -76.88
C ASN A 198 -20.93 56.00 -76.78
N MET A 199 -21.81 55.96 -75.78
CA MET A 199 -22.84 57.00 -75.58
C MET A 199 -22.26 58.37 -75.25
N TYR A 200 -21.09 58.44 -74.59
CA TYR A 200 -20.38 59.69 -74.34
C TYR A 200 -19.72 60.24 -75.61
N ASP A 201 -19.15 59.37 -76.44
CA ASP A 201 -18.57 59.73 -77.74
C ASP A 201 -19.67 60.14 -78.75
N ASP A 202 -20.81 59.44 -78.76
CA ASP A 202 -22.04 59.82 -79.49
C ASP A 202 -22.54 61.19 -79.00
N GLN A 203 -22.60 61.42 -77.68
CA GLN A 203 -22.94 62.74 -77.13
C GLN A 203 -21.94 63.81 -77.56
N LYS A 204 -20.62 63.53 -77.53
CA LYS A 204 -19.58 64.50 -77.90
C LYS A 204 -19.58 64.83 -79.39
N THR A 205 -19.84 63.85 -80.25
CA THR A 205 -20.02 64.10 -81.69
C THR A 205 -21.31 64.87 -81.96
N LEU A 206 -22.41 64.60 -81.24
CA LEU A 206 -23.63 65.42 -81.31
C LEU A 206 -23.42 66.85 -80.80
N GLU A 207 -22.70 67.06 -79.69
CA GLU A 207 -22.33 68.39 -79.19
C GLU A 207 -21.47 69.16 -80.22
N CYS A 208 -20.47 68.50 -80.82
CA CYS A 208 -19.64 69.08 -81.88
C CYS A 208 -20.46 69.42 -83.14
N ASN A 209 -21.40 68.55 -83.54
CA ASN A 209 -22.32 68.80 -84.65
C ASN A 209 -23.30 69.96 -84.34
N LEU A 210 -23.75 70.10 -83.10
CA LEU A 210 -24.58 71.23 -82.64
C LEU A 210 -23.77 72.54 -82.62
N GLU A 211 -22.50 72.52 -82.22
CA GLU A 211 -21.64 73.70 -82.30
C GLU A 211 -21.31 74.07 -83.75
N CYS A 212 -21.01 73.10 -84.60
CA CYS A 212 -20.79 73.29 -86.03
C CYS A 212 -22.02 73.87 -86.73
N THR A 213 -23.21 73.29 -86.50
CA THR A 213 -24.47 73.83 -87.05
C THR A 213 -24.83 75.19 -86.44
N ALA A 214 -24.59 75.45 -85.16
CA ALA A 214 -24.75 76.78 -84.58
C ALA A 214 -23.81 77.81 -85.20
N ASN A 215 -22.58 77.42 -85.57
CA ASN A 215 -21.65 78.27 -86.31
C ASN A 215 -22.12 78.52 -87.76
N LEU A 216 -22.64 77.50 -88.46
CA LEU A 216 -23.28 77.66 -89.78
C LEU A 216 -24.53 78.55 -89.72
N TYR A 217 -25.34 78.46 -88.65
CA TYR A 217 -26.44 79.41 -88.42
C TYR A 217 -25.91 80.83 -88.18
N ARG A 218 -24.82 81.01 -87.43
CA ARG A 218 -24.20 82.33 -87.20
C ARG A 218 -23.67 82.94 -88.50
N THR A 219 -23.02 82.16 -89.38
CA THR A 219 -22.55 82.65 -90.69
C THR A 219 -23.72 82.94 -91.63
N ALA A 220 -24.69 82.02 -91.77
CA ALA A 220 -25.89 82.24 -92.57
C ALA A 220 -26.72 83.46 -92.09
N HIS A 221 -26.77 83.73 -90.78
CA HIS A 221 -27.37 84.96 -90.24
C HIS A 221 -26.50 86.21 -90.46
N ALA A 222 -25.18 86.11 -90.59
CA ALA A 222 -24.32 87.21 -90.99
C ALA A 222 -24.48 87.52 -92.50
N GLU A 223 -24.41 86.50 -93.35
CA GLU A 223 -24.65 86.56 -94.79
C GLU A 223 -26.06 87.10 -95.11
N ARG A 224 -27.10 86.60 -94.43
CA ARG A 224 -28.46 87.16 -94.54
C ARG A 224 -28.52 88.63 -94.15
N ARG A 225 -27.82 89.06 -93.08
CA ARG A 225 -27.79 90.48 -92.68
C ARG A 225 -27.05 91.33 -93.71
N GLN A 226 -25.95 90.83 -94.27
CA GLN A 226 -25.22 91.48 -95.35
C GLN A 226 -26.08 91.60 -96.62
N MET A 227 -26.80 90.54 -97.01
CA MET A 227 -27.75 90.53 -98.12
C MET A 227 -28.96 91.46 -97.90
N VAL A 228 -29.46 91.56 -96.67
CA VAL A 228 -30.51 92.53 -96.32
C VAL A 228 -29.98 93.97 -96.38
N GLU A 229 -28.73 94.22 -95.98
CA GLU A 229 -28.14 95.56 -96.08
C GLU A 229 -27.79 95.93 -97.52
N THR A 230 -27.29 95.02 -98.36
CA THR A 230 -27.11 95.28 -99.81
C THR A 230 -28.45 95.46 -100.53
N TRP A 231 -29.48 94.70 -100.16
CA TRP A 231 -30.85 94.91 -100.66
C TRP A 231 -31.44 96.25 -100.20
N LYS A 232 -31.21 96.66 -98.95
CA LYS A 232 -31.60 97.97 -98.40
C LYS A 232 -30.87 99.11 -99.12
N LEU A 233 -29.59 98.97 -99.42
CA LEU A 233 -28.81 99.92 -100.24
C LEU A 233 -29.32 99.94 -101.69
N ALA A 234 -29.73 98.81 -102.26
CA ALA A 234 -30.34 98.75 -103.59
C ALA A 234 -31.73 99.41 -103.62
N ALA A 235 -32.57 99.16 -102.60
CA ALA A 235 -33.88 99.80 -102.44
C ALA A 235 -33.76 101.32 -102.19
N GLN A 236 -32.75 101.77 -101.44
CA GLN A 236 -32.43 103.19 -101.30
C GLN A 236 -32.00 103.81 -102.64
N LYS A 237 -31.14 103.14 -103.42
CA LYS A 237 -30.78 103.57 -104.78
C LYS A 237 -31.99 103.58 -105.74
N MET A 238 -32.92 102.64 -105.58
CA MET A 238 -34.15 102.60 -106.37
C MET A 238 -35.11 103.73 -105.98
N SER A 239 -35.34 103.96 -104.68
CA SER A 239 -36.17 105.07 -104.21
C SER A 239 -35.54 106.45 -104.49
N GLN A 240 -34.21 106.55 -104.55
CA GLN A 240 -33.55 107.74 -105.07
C GLN A 240 -33.85 107.93 -106.56
N ARG A 241 -33.68 106.89 -107.39
CA ARG A 241 -34.09 106.94 -108.81
C ARG A 241 -35.57 107.28 -108.99
N GLU A 242 -36.48 106.80 -108.14
CA GLU A 242 -37.90 107.18 -108.17
C GLU A 242 -38.16 108.65 -107.80
N LYS A 243 -37.30 109.27 -106.97
CA LYS A 243 -37.34 110.71 -106.73
C LYS A 243 -36.80 111.47 -107.93
N ASP A 244 -35.68 111.02 -108.49
CA ASP A 244 -35.05 111.62 -109.67
C ASP A 244 -35.99 111.55 -110.89
N ILE A 245 -36.70 110.41 -111.07
CA ILE A 245 -37.78 110.23 -112.07
C ILE A 245 -38.93 111.20 -111.79
N ARG A 246 -39.48 111.26 -110.57
CA ARG A 246 -40.58 112.20 -110.25
C ARG A 246 -40.18 113.66 -110.44
N ASN A 247 -38.94 114.03 -110.12
CA ASN A 247 -38.40 115.36 -110.41
C ASN A 247 -38.37 115.63 -111.93
N SER A 248 -37.99 114.64 -112.74
CA SER A 248 -38.04 114.73 -114.21
C SER A 248 -39.47 114.75 -114.78
N GLU A 249 -40.43 114.07 -114.16
CA GLU A 249 -41.86 114.13 -114.51
C GLU A 249 -42.46 115.50 -114.20
N ILE A 250 -42.12 116.09 -113.04
CA ILE A 250 -42.52 117.47 -112.69
C ILE A 250 -41.94 118.47 -113.70
N ALA A 251 -40.64 118.34 -114.04
CA ALA A 251 -40.02 119.18 -115.06
C ALA A 251 -40.65 119.01 -116.45
N LEU A 252 -41.04 117.78 -116.82
CA LEU A 252 -41.82 117.50 -118.03
C LEU A 252 -43.22 118.11 -117.98
N MET A 253 -43.89 118.12 -116.82
CA MET A 253 -45.21 118.71 -116.64
C MET A 253 -45.16 120.25 -116.74
N GLU A 254 -44.14 120.88 -116.16
CA GLU A 254 -43.87 122.31 -116.38
C GLU A 254 -43.60 122.62 -117.87
N CYS A 255 -42.85 121.76 -118.56
CA CYS A 255 -42.61 121.92 -120.00
C CYS A 255 -43.91 121.76 -120.80
N ARG A 256 -44.80 120.82 -120.44
CA ARG A 256 -46.12 120.67 -121.07
C ARG A 256 -46.99 121.92 -120.87
N LEU A 257 -47.01 122.52 -119.68
CA LEU A 257 -47.73 123.79 -119.43
C LEU A 257 -47.17 124.95 -120.27
N LYS A 258 -45.84 125.03 -120.43
CA LYS A 258 -45.18 126.01 -121.32
C LYS A 258 -45.55 125.78 -122.79
N VAL A 259 -45.70 124.52 -123.21
CA VAL A 259 -46.19 124.14 -124.56
C VAL A 259 -47.66 124.48 -124.75
N GLU A 260 -48.55 124.24 -123.78
CA GLU A 260 -49.97 124.62 -123.89
C GLU A 260 -50.17 126.13 -124.04
N LEU A 261 -49.37 126.94 -123.34
CA LEU A 261 -49.41 128.40 -123.48
C LEU A 261 -48.99 128.84 -124.90
N LYS A 262 -47.91 128.27 -125.44
CA LYS A 262 -47.47 128.54 -126.83
C LYS A 262 -48.44 127.99 -127.88
N ALA A 263 -49.10 126.86 -127.62
CA ALA A 263 -50.14 126.32 -128.50
C ALA A 263 -51.39 127.23 -128.56
N LYS A 264 -51.74 127.91 -127.47
CA LYS A 264 -52.81 128.93 -127.45
C LYS A 264 -52.46 130.18 -128.24
N GLU A 265 -51.19 130.64 -128.20
CA GLU A 265 -50.72 131.71 -129.09
C GLU A 265 -50.75 131.29 -130.57
N LEU A 266 -50.23 130.10 -130.90
CA LEU A 266 -50.24 129.58 -132.27
C LEU A 266 -51.67 129.42 -132.82
N LYS A 267 -52.62 128.93 -132.01
CA LYS A 267 -54.02 128.80 -132.45
C LYS A 267 -54.70 130.15 -132.74
N MET A 268 -54.24 131.25 -132.14
CA MET A 268 -54.68 132.60 -132.52
C MET A 268 -54.03 133.13 -133.80
N GLN A 269 -52.94 132.50 -134.27
CA GLN A 269 -52.32 132.76 -135.57
C GLN A 269 -52.95 131.88 -136.66
N ASP A 270 -53.17 130.60 -136.40
CA ASP A 270 -53.87 129.67 -137.33
C ASP A 270 -55.27 130.17 -137.71
N ASN A 271 -56.04 130.70 -136.76
CA ASN A 271 -57.37 131.26 -137.07
C ASN A 271 -57.30 132.40 -138.11
N LYS A 272 -56.24 133.22 -138.10
CA LYS A 272 -56.01 134.28 -139.11
C LYS A 272 -55.47 133.75 -140.43
N LEU A 273 -54.94 132.54 -140.45
CA LEU A 273 -54.52 131.85 -141.67
C LEU A 273 -55.71 131.16 -142.33
N ASN A 274 -56.63 130.59 -141.54
CA ASN A 274 -57.80 129.86 -142.04
C ASN A 274 -58.79 130.77 -142.78
N GLU A 275 -58.98 132.03 -142.35
CA GLU A 275 -59.75 133.04 -143.11
C GLU A 275 -59.16 133.32 -144.50
N ILE A 276 -57.87 133.05 -144.72
CA ILE A 276 -57.19 133.19 -146.01
C ILE A 276 -57.26 131.88 -146.83
N ILE A 277 -57.48 130.73 -146.18
CA ILE A 277 -57.53 129.41 -146.82
C ILE A 277 -58.92 129.07 -147.36
N GLU A 278 -60.02 129.37 -146.64
CA GLU A 278 -61.38 129.10 -147.17
C GLU A 278 -61.64 129.84 -148.49
N ASN A 279 -61.16 131.09 -148.59
CA ASN A 279 -61.22 131.92 -149.80
C ASN A 279 -60.43 131.36 -151.01
N ASN A 280 -59.62 130.31 -150.83
CA ASN A 280 -59.01 129.53 -151.91
C ASN A 280 -59.71 128.17 -152.13
N ARG A 281 -60.28 127.57 -151.09
CA ARG A 281 -60.88 126.21 -151.14
C ARG A 281 -62.14 126.12 -152.01
N GLU A 282 -62.94 127.19 -152.08
CA GLU A 282 -64.10 127.27 -152.98
C GLU A 282 -63.74 127.10 -154.47
N VAL A 283 -62.46 127.23 -154.83
CA VAL A 283 -61.94 127.04 -156.19
C VAL A 283 -61.58 125.57 -156.49
N GLU A 284 -61.35 124.73 -155.47
CA GLU A 284 -60.83 123.36 -155.65
C GLU A 284 -61.91 122.26 -155.65
N GLU A 285 -62.96 122.35 -154.82
CA GLU A 285 -63.95 121.27 -154.65
C GLU A 285 -64.82 121.02 -155.90
N ALA A 286 -64.77 121.90 -156.91
CA ALA A 286 -65.35 121.68 -158.23
C ALA A 286 -64.73 120.49 -159.00
N ILE A 287 -63.63 119.90 -158.52
CA ILE A 287 -62.83 118.88 -159.23
C ILE A 287 -63.09 117.44 -158.73
N GLU A 288 -63.40 117.23 -157.45
CA GLU A 288 -63.21 115.91 -156.81
C GLU A 288 -64.39 114.91 -156.94
N MET A 289 -65.60 115.36 -157.32
CA MET A 289 -66.80 114.50 -157.41
C MET A 289 -66.75 113.33 -158.42
N LEU A 290 -65.65 113.16 -159.18
CA LEU A 290 -65.51 112.22 -160.30
C LEU A 290 -65.03 110.79 -159.91
N ASN A 291 -64.79 110.47 -158.64
CA ASN A 291 -63.91 109.35 -158.24
C ASN A 291 -64.49 108.22 -157.34
N SER A 292 -65.78 108.17 -156.98
CA SER A 292 -66.24 107.47 -155.76
C SER A 292 -66.84 106.04 -155.87
N GLU A 293 -67.26 105.54 -157.04
CA GLU A 293 -68.30 104.50 -157.15
C GLU A 293 -67.84 103.01 -157.04
N THR A 294 -67.17 102.59 -155.94
CA THR A 294 -66.21 101.45 -156.01
C THR A 294 -66.50 100.08 -155.32
N SER A 295 -66.75 99.98 -154.00
CA SER A 295 -65.96 98.99 -153.19
C SER A 295 -66.62 97.79 -152.45
N ASP A 296 -67.94 97.65 -152.35
CA ASP A 296 -68.59 97.11 -151.12
C ASP A 296 -68.64 95.57 -150.86
N MET A 297 -67.72 94.75 -151.37
CA MET A 297 -68.02 93.31 -151.68
C MET A 297 -67.37 92.18 -150.81
N LYS A 298 -67.26 92.25 -149.45
CA LYS A 298 -66.44 91.25 -148.68
C LYS A 298 -66.91 90.66 -147.31
N GLU A 299 -68.16 90.77 -146.87
CA GLU A 299 -68.63 90.27 -145.55
C GLU A 299 -69.31 88.86 -145.58
N GLN A 300 -69.24 88.04 -144.49
CA GLN A 300 -70.26 86.97 -144.19
C GLN A 300 -70.15 86.13 -142.87
N ILE A 301 -68.98 85.58 -142.52
CA ILE A 301 -68.90 84.10 -142.31
C ILE A 301 -69.19 83.51 -140.90
N GLN A 302 -68.61 83.99 -139.80
CA GLN A 302 -68.37 83.19 -138.56
C GLN A 302 -69.64 82.85 -137.72
N ARG A 303 -70.01 81.55 -137.59
CA ARG A 303 -71.34 81.12 -137.07
C ARG A 303 -71.51 79.72 -136.39
N LEU A 304 -70.50 78.85 -136.23
CA LEU A 304 -70.74 77.37 -136.38
C LEU A 304 -70.75 76.36 -135.19
N THR A 305 -70.04 76.53 -134.06
CA THR A 305 -69.27 75.37 -133.50
C THR A 305 -69.86 74.53 -132.34
N ASP A 306 -70.58 75.12 -131.39
CA ASP A 306 -70.37 74.83 -129.94
C ASP A 306 -71.07 73.61 -129.27
N MET A 307 -71.23 72.45 -129.94
CA MET A 307 -72.30 71.48 -129.58
C MET A 307 -71.98 70.31 -128.58
N ILE A 308 -70.72 69.93 -128.29
CA ILE A 308 -70.42 68.53 -127.86
C ILE A 308 -70.46 68.22 -126.32
N MET A 309 -70.51 69.20 -125.41
CA MET A 309 -70.08 69.03 -124.00
C MET A 309 -70.98 68.18 -123.04
N LEU A 310 -72.10 67.59 -123.47
CA LEU A 310 -73.30 67.50 -122.59
C LEU A 310 -73.78 66.12 -122.09
N LYS A 311 -72.97 65.04 -122.07
CA LYS A 311 -73.51 63.66 -121.88
C LYS A 311 -73.71 63.13 -120.43
N THR A 312 -72.71 62.54 -119.77
CA THR A 312 -72.91 61.65 -118.60
C THR A 312 -71.68 61.60 -117.68
N GLN A 313 -71.72 61.80 -116.35
CA GLN A 313 -72.75 62.22 -115.38
C GLN A 313 -73.86 61.22 -114.95
N GLU A 314 -73.73 59.92 -115.20
CA GLU A 314 -74.65 58.88 -114.68
C GLU A 314 -74.03 58.06 -113.52
N VAL A 315 -73.37 58.73 -112.57
CA VAL A 315 -72.37 58.13 -111.66
C VAL A 315 -72.94 57.25 -110.53
N ASP A 316 -73.91 57.75 -109.76
CA ASP A 316 -73.81 57.67 -108.29
C ASP A 316 -74.66 56.61 -107.53
N LEU A 317 -75.34 55.67 -108.21
CA LEU A 317 -76.50 54.99 -107.59
C LEU A 317 -76.29 53.63 -106.90
N ILE A 318 -75.26 52.83 -107.22
CA ILE A 318 -75.14 51.43 -106.72
C ILE A 318 -74.21 51.30 -105.49
N THR A 319 -73.68 52.41 -104.98
CA THR A 319 -72.84 52.50 -103.77
C THR A 319 -73.57 52.22 -102.43
N LYS A 320 -74.76 51.61 -102.46
CA LYS A 320 -75.63 51.40 -101.28
C LYS A 320 -75.83 49.95 -100.81
N GLU A 321 -75.46 48.94 -101.60
CA GLU A 321 -75.65 47.53 -101.16
C GLU A 321 -74.61 47.05 -100.13
N LEU A 322 -73.55 47.84 -99.92
CA LEU A 322 -72.52 47.62 -98.89
C LEU A 322 -73.08 47.52 -97.45
N GLN A 323 -74.32 47.99 -97.23
CA GLN A 323 -75.00 47.96 -95.94
C GLN A 323 -75.43 46.54 -95.49
N ASN A 324 -75.55 45.57 -96.41
CA ASN A 324 -76.00 44.20 -96.10
C ASN A 324 -74.90 43.26 -95.54
N LEU A 325 -73.72 43.81 -95.21
CA LEU A 325 -72.65 43.11 -94.49
C LEU A 325 -73.10 42.54 -93.12
N SER A 326 -74.24 43.02 -92.59
CA SER A 326 -74.76 42.69 -91.24
C SER A 326 -75.53 41.36 -91.12
N ASN A 327 -75.75 40.64 -92.24
CA ASN A 327 -76.28 39.26 -92.26
C ASN A 327 -75.19 38.17 -92.45
N ARG A 328 -73.92 38.56 -92.27
CA ARG A 328 -73.12 38.13 -91.10
C ARG A 328 -73.36 36.70 -90.59
N VAL A 329 -72.40 35.81 -90.88
CA VAL A 329 -71.79 34.83 -89.93
C VAL A 329 -72.68 33.71 -89.35
N GLN A 330 -74.01 33.80 -89.42
CA GLN A 330 -74.94 32.82 -88.85
C GLN A 330 -75.10 31.58 -89.75
N GLN A 331 -75.02 31.74 -91.08
CA GLN A 331 -75.03 30.61 -92.03
C GLN A 331 -73.72 29.80 -92.04
N GLN A 332 -72.55 30.41 -91.82
CA GLN A 332 -71.28 29.64 -91.72
C GLN A 332 -71.28 28.66 -90.54
N ARG A 333 -72.07 28.90 -89.48
CA ARG A 333 -72.27 27.93 -88.38
C ARG A 333 -73.13 26.72 -88.76
N ALA A 334 -73.85 26.77 -89.89
CA ALA A 334 -74.64 25.65 -90.39
C ALA A 334 -73.83 24.69 -91.29
N GLN A 335 -72.84 25.20 -92.03
CA GLN A 335 -72.11 24.39 -93.01
C GLN A 335 -71.07 23.45 -92.37
N ASN A 336 -70.50 23.82 -91.22
CA ASN A 336 -69.68 22.92 -90.38
C ASN A 336 -70.46 21.72 -89.79
N ARG A 337 -71.79 21.64 -89.96
CA ARG A 337 -72.57 20.42 -89.66
C ARG A 337 -72.72 19.47 -90.85
N ARG A 338 -72.28 19.83 -92.07
CA ARG A 338 -72.27 18.93 -93.24
C ARG A 338 -70.99 18.08 -93.30
N LEU A 339 -69.82 18.69 -93.10
CA LEU A 339 -68.52 17.97 -93.07
C LEU A 339 -68.41 16.94 -91.92
N SER A 340 -69.32 16.95 -90.95
CA SER A 340 -69.42 15.91 -89.92
C SER A 340 -70.16 14.63 -90.37
N LYS A 341 -70.72 14.60 -91.59
CA LYS A 341 -71.36 13.42 -92.20
C LYS A 341 -70.50 12.69 -93.24
N GLU A 342 -69.33 13.22 -93.61
CA GLU A 342 -68.39 12.52 -94.51
C GLU A 342 -67.39 11.66 -93.73
N LYS A 343 -67.50 11.62 -92.39
CA LYS A 343 -66.70 10.77 -91.49
C LYS A 343 -67.45 9.51 -90.99
N SER A 344 -68.77 9.42 -91.22
CA SER A 344 -69.54 8.19 -90.98
C SER A 344 -69.33 7.15 -92.08
N ASP A 345 -68.83 7.55 -93.24
CA ASP A 345 -68.93 6.74 -94.45
C ASP A 345 -67.62 5.96 -94.70
N TYR A 346 -66.48 6.45 -94.17
CA TYR A 346 -65.26 5.66 -93.93
C TYR A 346 -65.41 4.62 -92.80
N LEU A 347 -66.57 4.56 -92.14
CA LEU A 347 -66.91 3.51 -91.16
C LEU A 347 -67.47 2.24 -91.84
N ILE A 348 -67.70 2.29 -93.16
CA ILE A 348 -68.28 1.20 -93.97
C ILE A 348 -67.20 0.45 -94.80
N GLU A 349 -66.00 1.04 -94.97
CA GLU A 349 -64.99 0.48 -95.88
C GLU A 349 -64.04 -0.56 -95.24
N ILE A 350 -63.99 -0.64 -93.89
CA ILE A 350 -63.14 -1.61 -93.16
C ILE A 350 -63.95 -2.56 -92.24
N GLU A 351 -65.27 -2.63 -92.44
CA GLU A 351 -66.05 -3.86 -92.16
C GLU A 351 -65.47 -5.07 -92.95
N HIS A 352 -64.67 -4.80 -93.99
CA HIS A 352 -63.76 -5.75 -94.64
C HIS A 352 -62.84 -6.55 -93.68
N SER A 353 -62.56 -6.05 -92.47
CA SER A 353 -61.75 -6.77 -91.48
C SER A 353 -62.47 -7.94 -90.81
N GLU A 354 -63.81 -7.96 -90.79
CA GLU A 354 -64.57 -9.03 -90.13
C GLU A 354 -64.63 -10.32 -90.95
N VAL A 355 -64.38 -10.24 -92.27
CA VAL A 355 -64.41 -11.41 -93.18
C VAL A 355 -63.19 -12.33 -93.02
N VAL A 356 -62.07 -11.83 -92.45
CA VAL A 356 -60.83 -12.63 -92.27
C VAL A 356 -60.93 -13.58 -91.07
N ILE A 357 -61.97 -13.46 -90.23
CA ILE A 357 -62.36 -14.49 -89.25
C ILE A 357 -62.63 -15.84 -89.94
N GLY A 358 -63.00 -15.84 -91.23
CA GLY A 358 -63.09 -17.03 -92.09
C GLY A 358 -61.79 -17.79 -92.38
N LYS A 359 -60.72 -17.58 -91.61
CA LYS A 359 -59.45 -18.34 -91.70
C LYS A 359 -59.13 -19.24 -90.50
N LEU A 360 -59.87 -19.12 -89.38
CA LEU A 360 -59.41 -19.67 -88.10
C LEU A 360 -60.29 -20.77 -87.46
N GLU A 361 -61.24 -21.40 -88.18
CA GLU A 361 -61.96 -22.57 -87.62
C GLU A 361 -62.05 -23.74 -88.63
N ASP A 362 -62.85 -23.62 -89.70
CA ASP A 362 -63.24 -24.78 -90.53
C ASP A 362 -62.27 -25.25 -91.64
N ARG A 363 -60.95 -25.17 -91.40
CA ARG A 363 -59.99 -26.04 -92.12
C ARG A 363 -59.15 -26.97 -91.25
N LEU A 364 -59.51 -27.08 -89.98
CA LEU A 364 -59.30 -28.31 -89.19
C LEU A 364 -59.95 -29.54 -89.86
N ASN A 365 -61.08 -29.34 -90.55
CA ASN A 365 -61.97 -30.39 -91.05
C ASN A 365 -61.69 -30.87 -92.51
N ALA A 366 -60.48 -30.65 -93.04
CA ALA A 366 -60.11 -31.00 -94.42
C ALA A 366 -59.17 -32.21 -94.57
N MET A 367 -59.01 -33.05 -93.52
CA MET A 367 -58.18 -34.26 -93.59
C MET A 367 -58.72 -35.45 -92.77
N ASN A 368 -60.00 -35.80 -92.95
CA ASN A 368 -60.63 -37.13 -92.79
C ASN A 368 -62.17 -36.99 -92.73
N ASN A 369 -63.02 -37.84 -93.33
CA ASN A 369 -62.78 -39.00 -94.18
C ASN A 369 -64.07 -39.43 -94.91
N LYS A 370 -63.98 -40.18 -96.04
CA LYS A 370 -64.99 -41.18 -96.50
C LYS A 370 -64.63 -41.92 -97.80
N ASN A 371 -64.59 -43.26 -97.71
CA ASN A 371 -65.00 -44.29 -98.69
C ASN A 371 -64.29 -44.45 -100.07
N LEU A 372 -64.28 -45.64 -100.71
CA LEU A 372 -64.27 -47.06 -100.27
C LEU A 372 -64.06 -48.01 -101.48
N ASN A 373 -63.82 -49.30 -101.18
CA ASN A 373 -64.20 -50.52 -101.94
C ASN A 373 -63.15 -51.20 -102.84
N ALA A 374 -63.23 -52.54 -102.87
CA ALA A 374 -62.51 -53.45 -103.76
C ALA A 374 -63.41 -54.67 -104.06
N GLN A 375 -64.00 -54.74 -105.27
CA GLN A 375 -65.00 -55.76 -105.61
C GLN A 375 -64.94 -56.19 -107.10
N GLN A 376 -63.72 -56.46 -107.61
CA GLN A 376 -63.47 -56.82 -109.02
C GLN A 376 -62.38 -57.91 -109.19
N ARG A 377 -62.21 -58.85 -108.24
CA ARG A 377 -61.01 -59.73 -108.22
C ARG A 377 -61.19 -61.19 -107.77
N LEU A 378 -62.41 -61.74 -107.79
CA LEU A 378 -62.73 -63.05 -107.17
C LEU A 378 -63.53 -63.94 -108.15
N GLN A 379 -62.89 -64.42 -109.23
CA GLN A 379 -63.60 -65.14 -110.31
C GLN A 379 -62.74 -66.13 -111.15
N VAL A 380 -61.57 -66.60 -110.68
CA VAL A 380 -60.63 -67.38 -111.51
C VAL A 380 -59.81 -68.42 -110.72
N LEU A 381 -60.38 -69.56 -110.24
CA LEU A 381 -59.57 -70.59 -109.51
C LEU A 381 -60.14 -72.03 -109.31
N GLU A 382 -61.24 -72.48 -109.93
CA GLU A 382 -61.95 -73.72 -109.49
C GLU A 382 -61.64 -75.05 -110.24
N GLU A 383 -60.67 -75.10 -111.17
CA GLU A 383 -60.64 -76.13 -112.25
C GLU A 383 -59.58 -77.28 -112.12
N LEU A 384 -59.47 -78.03 -111.00
CA LEU A 384 -58.28 -78.95 -110.82
C LEU A 384 -58.37 -80.13 -109.80
N MET A 385 -59.04 -81.29 -110.07
CA MET A 385 -59.20 -82.36 -109.02
C MET A 385 -59.19 -83.89 -109.35
N ASP A 386 -59.47 -84.40 -110.56
CA ASP A 386 -59.90 -85.83 -110.73
C ASP A 386 -58.79 -86.88 -111.08
N VAL A 387 -58.42 -87.84 -110.20
CA VAL A 387 -57.25 -88.77 -110.44
C VAL A 387 -57.32 -90.29 -110.01
N GLU A 388 -56.98 -90.67 -108.75
CA GLU A 388 -55.93 -91.70 -108.44
C GLU A 388 -56.36 -93.17 -108.08
N ASP A 389 -57.60 -93.58 -108.35
CA ASP A 389 -58.36 -94.55 -107.53
C ASP A 389 -58.06 -96.10 -107.66
N LYS A 390 -56.80 -96.62 -107.65
CA LYS A 390 -56.52 -98.01 -108.18
C LYS A 390 -55.37 -98.94 -107.60
N ALA A 391 -55.37 -99.42 -106.34
CA ALA A 391 -54.54 -100.60 -105.92
C ALA A 391 -54.92 -101.26 -104.55
N GLN A 392 -54.93 -102.61 -104.38
CA GLN A 392 -55.33 -103.22 -103.06
C GLN A 392 -54.94 -104.69 -102.68
N ARG A 393 -54.73 -105.67 -103.58
CA ARG A 393 -55.54 -106.91 -103.51
C ARG A 393 -55.15 -108.20 -102.71
N GLU A 394 -53.92 -108.54 -102.32
CA GLU A 394 -53.57 -109.94 -101.90
C GLU A 394 -52.84 -110.12 -100.54
N VAL A 395 -53.04 -111.28 -99.85
CA VAL A 395 -52.52 -111.53 -98.46
C VAL A 395 -52.17 -112.99 -98.05
N ASN A 396 -53.14 -113.90 -97.83
CA ASN A 396 -53.07 -114.92 -96.74
C ASN A 396 -52.48 -116.32 -97.08
N LYS A 397 -51.83 -117.03 -96.12
CA LYS A 397 -51.49 -118.49 -96.25
C LYS A 397 -51.05 -119.35 -95.04
N GLU A 398 -50.88 -118.84 -93.81
CA GLU A 398 -49.84 -119.35 -92.87
C GLU A 398 -50.34 -119.97 -91.52
N THR A 399 -50.97 -121.17 -91.50
CA THR A 399 -51.76 -121.60 -90.32
C THR A 399 -51.22 -122.70 -89.38
N ASP A 400 -50.78 -123.87 -89.85
CA ASP A 400 -50.82 -125.08 -88.99
C ASP A 400 -49.62 -125.36 -88.05
N ARG A 401 -48.58 -124.51 -88.04
CA ARG A 401 -47.34 -124.71 -87.23
C ARG A 401 -47.52 -124.60 -85.71
N ILE A 402 -48.76 -124.56 -85.21
CA ILE A 402 -49.13 -123.85 -83.98
C ILE A 402 -49.38 -124.79 -82.78
N ASN A 403 -49.88 -126.01 -82.98
CA ASN A 403 -50.41 -126.82 -81.88
C ASN A 403 -49.35 -127.35 -80.88
N GLY A 404 -48.15 -127.71 -81.33
CA GLY A 404 -47.08 -128.23 -80.46
C GLY A 404 -46.54 -127.21 -79.44
N LEU A 405 -46.80 -125.91 -79.65
CA LEU A 405 -46.44 -124.84 -78.72
C LEU A 405 -47.36 -124.80 -77.49
N ILE A 406 -48.59 -125.33 -77.59
CA ILE A 406 -49.70 -124.99 -76.69
C ILE A 406 -49.49 -125.45 -75.25
N TYR A 407 -49.12 -126.72 -74.98
CA TYR A 407 -49.07 -127.17 -73.57
C TYR A 407 -47.95 -126.50 -72.76
N ARG A 408 -46.77 -126.28 -73.38
CA ARG A 408 -45.67 -125.56 -72.72
C ARG A 408 -45.95 -124.05 -72.64
N SER A 409 -46.64 -123.47 -73.63
CA SER A 409 -47.18 -122.12 -73.47
C SER A 409 -48.28 -122.06 -72.42
N GLN A 410 -48.95 -123.15 -72.05
CA GLN A 410 -50.06 -123.18 -71.08
C GLN A 410 -49.64 -122.96 -69.63
N GLN A 411 -48.54 -123.58 -69.16
CA GLN A 411 -47.99 -123.25 -67.82
C GLN A 411 -47.39 -121.85 -67.79
N GLN A 412 -46.70 -121.44 -68.87
CA GLN A 412 -46.20 -120.07 -69.02
C GLN A 412 -47.37 -119.07 -69.03
N LEU A 413 -48.50 -119.40 -69.68
CA LEU A 413 -49.72 -118.60 -69.74
C LEU A 413 -50.37 -118.37 -68.39
N VAL A 414 -50.20 -119.23 -67.38
CA VAL A 414 -50.78 -118.96 -66.05
C VAL A 414 -49.98 -117.84 -65.38
N LYS A 415 -48.65 -117.96 -65.30
CA LYS A 415 -47.80 -116.90 -64.75
C LYS A 415 -47.88 -115.60 -65.56
N PHE A 416 -47.78 -115.69 -66.90
CA PHE A 416 -47.99 -114.55 -67.78
C PHE A 416 -49.41 -113.98 -67.73
N LYS A 417 -50.44 -114.72 -67.28
CA LYS A 417 -51.77 -114.14 -67.01
C LYS A 417 -51.77 -113.35 -65.71
N GLU A 418 -51.16 -113.86 -64.64
CA GLU A 418 -51.04 -113.14 -63.36
C GLU A 418 -50.22 -111.84 -63.54
N ASP A 419 -49.06 -111.94 -64.20
CA ASP A 419 -48.23 -110.80 -64.59
C ASP A 419 -48.97 -109.84 -65.54
N SER A 420 -49.69 -110.36 -66.54
CA SER A 420 -50.48 -109.53 -67.47
C SER A 420 -51.66 -108.83 -66.80
N ILE A 421 -52.32 -109.45 -65.81
CA ILE A 421 -53.38 -108.79 -65.03
C ILE A 421 -52.79 -107.65 -64.21
N SER A 422 -51.65 -107.86 -63.53
CA SER A 422 -50.92 -106.82 -62.81
C SER A 422 -50.50 -105.67 -63.75
N LEU A 423 -49.87 -105.99 -64.87
CA LEU A 423 -49.44 -105.02 -65.89
C LEU A 423 -50.61 -104.34 -66.59
N GLN A 424 -51.78 -104.98 -66.72
CA GLN A 424 -52.98 -104.38 -67.30
C GLN A 424 -53.67 -103.43 -66.32
N VAL A 425 -53.71 -103.74 -65.02
CA VAL A 425 -54.17 -102.80 -63.99
C VAL A 425 -53.25 -101.57 -63.96
N ASN A 426 -51.93 -101.78 -63.95
CA ASN A 426 -50.96 -100.70 -64.01
C ASN A 426 -51.06 -99.87 -65.30
N ASN A 427 -51.21 -100.51 -66.48
CA ASN A 427 -51.43 -99.78 -67.74
C ASN A 427 -52.77 -99.04 -67.78
N ARG A 428 -53.83 -99.53 -67.13
CA ARG A 428 -55.10 -98.79 -67.00
C ARG A 428 -54.93 -97.56 -66.11
N GLY A 429 -54.19 -97.68 -65.00
CA GLY A 429 -53.81 -96.55 -64.15
C GLY A 429 -52.98 -95.50 -64.91
N LEU A 430 -51.93 -95.94 -65.61
CA LEU A 430 -51.10 -95.07 -66.45
C LEU A 430 -51.90 -94.44 -67.61
N SER A 431 -52.77 -95.18 -68.28
CA SER A 431 -53.64 -94.66 -69.35
C SER A 431 -54.64 -93.62 -68.82
N SER A 432 -55.18 -93.84 -67.61
CA SER A 432 -56.04 -92.85 -66.93
C SER A 432 -55.26 -91.57 -66.60
N ASN A 433 -54.04 -91.70 -66.07
CA ASN A 433 -53.16 -90.57 -65.78
C ASN A 433 -52.75 -89.82 -67.07
N ILE A 434 -52.45 -90.53 -68.15
CA ILE A 434 -52.16 -89.94 -69.46
C ILE A 434 -53.39 -89.19 -69.98
N ALA A 435 -54.59 -89.77 -69.92
CA ALA A 435 -55.82 -89.10 -70.32
C ALA A 435 -56.11 -87.83 -69.48
N ALA A 436 -55.84 -87.87 -68.17
CA ALA A 436 -55.96 -86.71 -67.28
C ALA A 436 -54.93 -85.61 -67.64
N VAL A 437 -53.68 -85.97 -67.90
CA VAL A 437 -52.62 -85.03 -68.35
C VAL A 437 -52.95 -84.46 -69.73
N SER A 438 -53.40 -85.28 -70.70
CA SER A 438 -53.84 -84.79 -72.02
C SER A 438 -55.03 -83.84 -71.91
N LYS A 439 -56.00 -84.10 -71.03
CA LYS A 439 -57.11 -83.19 -70.76
C LYS A 439 -56.64 -81.88 -70.12
N ASN A 440 -55.68 -81.93 -69.19
CA ASN A 440 -55.09 -80.73 -68.59
C ASN A 440 -54.30 -79.91 -69.63
N ASN A 441 -53.54 -80.56 -70.51
CA ASN A 441 -52.85 -79.89 -71.62
C ASN A 441 -53.86 -79.23 -72.58
N GLN A 442 -54.96 -79.89 -72.94
CA GLN A 442 -56.03 -79.29 -73.75
C GLN A 442 -56.75 -78.11 -73.07
N LEU A 443 -56.80 -78.08 -71.74
CA LEU A 443 -57.30 -76.91 -70.99
C LEU A 443 -56.27 -75.78 -71.02
N LEU A 444 -54.99 -76.07 -70.75
CA LEU A 444 -53.89 -75.10 -70.84
C LEU A 444 -53.76 -74.50 -72.25
N GLU A 445 -53.89 -75.30 -73.31
CA GLU A 445 -53.91 -74.80 -74.70
C GLU A 445 -55.09 -73.85 -74.98
N LYS A 446 -56.26 -74.12 -74.40
CA LYS A 446 -57.44 -73.23 -74.52
C LYS A 446 -57.23 -71.94 -73.75
N ASP A 447 -56.64 -72.01 -72.57
CA ASP A 447 -56.36 -70.82 -71.75
C ASP A 447 -55.21 -69.99 -72.34
N ILE A 448 -54.18 -70.61 -72.93
CA ILE A 448 -53.16 -69.92 -73.73
C ILE A 448 -53.78 -69.19 -74.92
N LYS A 449 -54.73 -69.81 -75.65
CA LYS A 449 -55.45 -69.15 -76.75
C LYS A 449 -56.22 -67.92 -76.26
N LYS A 450 -56.99 -68.03 -75.16
CA LYS A 450 -57.63 -66.88 -74.51
C LYS A 450 -56.64 -65.82 -74.07
N HIS A 451 -55.46 -66.20 -73.55
CA HIS A 451 -54.44 -65.24 -73.13
C HIS A 451 -53.83 -64.49 -74.32
N VAL A 452 -53.66 -65.15 -75.47
CA VAL A 452 -53.25 -64.50 -76.73
C VAL A 452 -54.34 -63.55 -77.24
N GLU A 453 -55.60 -63.96 -77.26
CA GLU A 453 -56.76 -63.12 -77.63
C GLU A 453 -56.86 -61.87 -76.73
N ASN A 454 -56.80 -62.05 -75.41
CA ASN A 454 -56.77 -60.96 -74.43
C ASN A 454 -55.55 -60.04 -74.62
N ASN A 455 -54.38 -60.58 -74.98
CA ASN A 455 -53.17 -59.79 -75.23
C ASN A 455 -53.31 -58.93 -76.50
N TYR A 456 -53.94 -59.45 -77.56
CA TYR A 456 -54.29 -58.65 -78.74
C TYR A 456 -55.32 -57.56 -78.41
N GLU A 457 -56.36 -57.86 -77.63
CA GLU A 457 -57.30 -56.84 -77.14
C GLU A 457 -56.62 -55.75 -76.31
N LEU A 458 -55.73 -56.14 -75.39
CA LEU A 458 -54.97 -55.20 -74.56
C LEU A 458 -54.00 -54.36 -75.40
N SER A 459 -53.31 -54.96 -76.36
CA SER A 459 -52.44 -54.26 -77.30
C SER A 459 -53.20 -53.23 -78.14
N PHE A 460 -54.41 -53.56 -78.60
CA PHE A 460 -55.28 -52.61 -79.30
C PHE A 460 -55.80 -51.49 -78.38
N LYS A 461 -56.14 -51.81 -77.13
CA LYS A 461 -56.52 -50.80 -76.12
C LYS A 461 -55.34 -49.87 -75.80
N ILE A 462 -54.13 -50.40 -75.68
CA ILE A 462 -52.88 -49.64 -75.54
C ILE A 462 -52.67 -48.71 -76.74
N LEU A 463 -52.72 -49.21 -77.97
CA LEU A 463 -52.54 -48.38 -79.17
C LEU A 463 -53.55 -47.20 -79.27
N ASN A 464 -54.80 -47.43 -78.85
CA ASN A 464 -55.80 -46.37 -78.78
C ASN A 464 -55.52 -45.37 -77.65
N LEU A 465 -55.02 -45.82 -76.49
CA LEU A 465 -54.57 -44.95 -75.41
C LEU A 465 -53.31 -44.17 -75.80
N GLU A 466 -52.33 -44.77 -76.46
CA GLU A 466 -51.15 -44.11 -77.01
C GLU A 466 -51.55 -43.03 -78.01
N ARG A 467 -52.47 -43.31 -78.94
CA ARG A 467 -53.00 -42.31 -79.88
C ARG A 467 -53.75 -41.19 -79.15
N ARG A 468 -54.51 -41.50 -78.10
CA ARG A 468 -55.17 -40.50 -77.24
C ARG A 468 -54.14 -39.67 -76.44
N ILE A 469 -53.05 -40.28 -75.98
CA ILE A 469 -51.95 -39.64 -75.28
C ILE A 469 -51.18 -38.71 -76.22
N VAL A 470 -50.85 -39.11 -77.44
CA VAL A 470 -50.21 -38.25 -78.45
C VAL A 470 -51.06 -37.01 -78.75
N ILE A 471 -52.39 -37.15 -78.82
CA ILE A 471 -53.31 -36.01 -78.96
C ILE A 471 -53.27 -35.11 -77.70
N LEU A 472 -53.33 -35.68 -76.49
CA LEU A 472 -53.25 -34.94 -75.23
C LEU A 472 -51.87 -34.33 -74.94
N GLN A 473 -50.81 -34.83 -75.56
CA GLN A 473 -49.44 -34.32 -75.51
C GLN A 473 -49.17 -33.25 -76.58
N GLY A 474 -50.16 -32.86 -77.38
CA GLY A 474 -50.01 -31.80 -78.39
C GLY A 474 -49.38 -32.25 -79.72
N GLY A 475 -49.29 -33.55 -79.98
CA GLY A 475 -48.74 -34.10 -81.23
C GLY A 475 -49.59 -33.82 -82.49
N VAL A 476 -50.78 -33.21 -82.32
CA VAL A 476 -51.57 -32.59 -83.39
C VAL A 476 -51.72 -31.12 -83.03
N ILE A 477 -50.86 -30.28 -83.59
CA ILE A 477 -50.90 -28.83 -83.41
C ILE A 477 -51.93 -28.25 -84.38
N ASP A 478 -52.98 -27.63 -83.84
CA ASP A 478 -53.86 -26.78 -84.64
C ASP A 478 -53.16 -25.41 -84.81
N PRO A 479 -52.77 -25.01 -86.05
CA PRO A 479 -52.04 -23.76 -86.28
C PRO A 479 -52.82 -22.52 -85.85
N VAL A 480 -54.16 -22.59 -85.79
CA VAL A 480 -55.03 -21.54 -85.25
C VAL A 480 -54.74 -21.32 -83.78
N VAL A 481 -54.87 -22.40 -83.00
CA VAL A 481 -54.81 -22.37 -81.55
C VAL A 481 -53.39 -22.04 -81.13
N GLU A 482 -52.39 -22.54 -81.86
CA GLU A 482 -50.98 -22.21 -81.66
C GLU A 482 -50.69 -20.73 -81.93
N GLN A 483 -51.15 -20.13 -83.04
CA GLN A 483 -50.97 -18.69 -83.26
C GLN A 483 -51.65 -17.86 -82.17
N ARG A 484 -52.89 -18.19 -81.80
CA ARG A 484 -53.66 -17.49 -80.76
C ARG A 484 -53.01 -17.63 -79.38
N ASN A 485 -52.42 -18.80 -79.09
CA ASN A 485 -51.63 -19.03 -77.89
C ASN A 485 -50.36 -18.18 -77.90
N GLN A 486 -49.64 -18.10 -79.03
CA GLN A 486 -48.43 -17.28 -79.16
C GLN A 486 -48.71 -15.78 -79.00
N GLU A 487 -49.79 -15.27 -79.61
CA GLU A 487 -50.25 -13.88 -79.40
C GLU A 487 -50.58 -13.60 -77.92
N TYR A 488 -51.27 -14.54 -77.27
CA TYR A 488 -51.57 -14.46 -75.83
C TYR A 488 -50.32 -14.60 -74.95
N LEU A 489 -49.33 -15.38 -75.37
CA LEU A 489 -48.03 -15.54 -74.71
C LEU A 489 -47.23 -14.23 -74.79
N VAL A 490 -47.19 -13.58 -75.96
CA VAL A 490 -46.57 -12.26 -76.15
C VAL A 490 -47.28 -11.19 -75.30
N GLU A 491 -48.61 -11.21 -75.22
CA GLU A 491 -49.36 -10.34 -74.29
C GLU A 491 -49.00 -10.61 -72.81
N LEU A 492 -48.88 -11.87 -72.41
CA LEU A 492 -48.49 -12.27 -71.06
C LEU A 492 -47.04 -11.88 -70.76
N GLU A 493 -46.11 -12.04 -71.70
CA GLU A 493 -44.72 -11.60 -71.60
C GLU A 493 -44.62 -10.09 -71.54
N GLU A 494 -45.39 -9.33 -72.32
CA GLU A 494 -45.44 -7.87 -72.19
C GLU A 494 -45.97 -7.45 -70.82
N ARG A 495 -47.06 -8.06 -70.34
CA ARG A 495 -47.62 -7.79 -69.01
C ARG A 495 -46.63 -8.17 -67.89
N TYR A 496 -45.95 -9.30 -68.02
CA TYR A 496 -44.91 -9.75 -67.11
C TYR A 496 -43.72 -8.78 -67.11
N ASN A 497 -43.19 -8.41 -68.27
CA ASN A 497 -42.08 -7.45 -68.40
C ASN A 497 -42.44 -6.06 -67.83
N LYS A 498 -43.68 -5.59 -68.04
CA LYS A 498 -44.19 -4.35 -67.44
C LYS A 498 -44.27 -4.47 -65.92
N LEU A 499 -44.81 -5.58 -65.39
CA LEU A 499 -44.90 -5.84 -63.95
C LEU A 499 -43.51 -6.01 -63.30
N GLN A 500 -42.58 -6.71 -63.96
CA GLN A 500 -41.21 -6.91 -63.49
C GLN A 500 -40.43 -5.59 -63.44
N LYS A 501 -40.58 -4.71 -64.45
CA LYS A 501 -40.03 -3.34 -64.42
C LYS A 501 -40.63 -2.53 -63.28
N ASN A 502 -41.94 -2.63 -63.03
CA ASN A 502 -42.60 -1.96 -61.91
C ASN A 502 -42.09 -2.48 -60.56
N VAL A 503 -41.91 -3.80 -60.39
CA VAL A 503 -41.35 -4.43 -59.18
C VAL A 503 -39.88 -4.02 -58.97
N GLN A 504 -39.07 -3.94 -60.02
CA GLN A 504 -37.70 -3.42 -59.93
C GLN A 504 -37.69 -1.94 -59.53
N ALA A 505 -38.60 -1.12 -60.09
CA ALA A 505 -38.73 0.30 -59.75
C ALA A 505 -39.15 0.51 -58.29
N THR A 506 -40.17 -0.22 -57.80
CA THR A 506 -40.58 -0.14 -56.37
C THR A 506 -39.52 -0.73 -55.44
N GLN A 507 -38.79 -1.78 -55.84
CA GLN A 507 -37.66 -2.30 -55.06
C GLN A 507 -36.50 -1.28 -54.97
N MET A 508 -36.23 -0.52 -56.04
CA MET A 508 -35.25 0.58 -55.99
C MET A 508 -35.74 1.75 -55.13
N GLN A 509 -37.04 2.09 -55.18
CA GLN A 509 -37.63 3.10 -54.29
C GLN A 509 -37.59 2.67 -52.82
N ASN A 510 -37.91 1.41 -52.52
CA ASN A 510 -37.81 0.86 -51.17
C ASN A 510 -36.37 0.88 -50.65
N LYS A 511 -35.38 0.46 -51.45
CA LYS A 511 -33.96 0.59 -51.08
C LYS A 511 -33.55 2.04 -50.80
N LYS A 512 -34.04 3.00 -51.60
CA LYS A 512 -33.80 4.42 -51.35
C LYS A 512 -34.46 4.88 -50.04
N LEU A 513 -35.69 4.44 -49.76
CA LEU A 513 -36.38 4.73 -48.49
C LEU A 513 -35.67 4.09 -47.30
N ASP A 514 -35.14 2.86 -47.42
CA ASP A 514 -34.30 2.22 -46.41
C ASP A 514 -33.03 3.04 -46.13
N ASP A 515 -32.35 3.50 -47.18
CA ASP A 515 -31.15 4.34 -47.06
C ASP A 515 -31.46 5.73 -46.47
N ASP A 516 -32.57 6.35 -46.87
CA ASP A 516 -33.02 7.64 -46.34
C ASP A 516 -33.53 7.52 -44.89
N MET A 517 -34.16 6.39 -44.52
CA MET A 517 -34.48 6.05 -43.12
C MET A 517 -33.20 5.83 -42.30
N ARG A 518 -32.20 5.10 -42.81
CA ARG A 518 -30.90 4.91 -42.13
C ARG A 518 -30.19 6.23 -41.90
N LYS A 519 -30.21 7.15 -42.86
CA LYS A 519 -29.71 8.53 -42.70
C LYS A 519 -30.49 9.26 -41.61
N LEU A 520 -31.83 9.17 -41.62
CA LEU A 520 -32.68 9.83 -40.62
C LEU A 520 -32.45 9.29 -39.20
N THR A 521 -32.28 7.96 -39.03
CA THR A 521 -31.88 7.33 -37.77
C THR A 521 -30.48 7.78 -37.34
N LEU A 522 -29.53 7.91 -38.27
CA LEU A 522 -28.19 8.41 -37.95
C LEU A 522 -28.23 9.89 -37.51
N THR A 523 -28.99 10.75 -38.18
CA THR A 523 -29.17 12.14 -37.74
C THR A 523 -29.89 12.22 -36.39
N TYR A 524 -30.91 11.40 -36.16
CA TYR A 524 -31.62 11.31 -34.88
C TYR A 524 -30.67 10.90 -33.74
N ASN A 525 -29.83 9.88 -33.95
CA ASN A 525 -28.84 9.45 -32.95
C ASN A 525 -27.75 10.52 -32.71
N ASN A 526 -27.30 11.21 -33.76
CA ASN A 526 -26.36 12.32 -33.65
C ASN A 526 -26.96 13.52 -32.89
N ASP A 527 -28.22 13.84 -33.13
CA ASP A 527 -28.91 14.94 -32.44
C ASP A 527 -29.32 14.54 -31.01
N MET A 528 -29.64 13.28 -30.74
CA MET A 528 -29.83 12.74 -29.38
C MET A 528 -28.53 12.84 -28.56
N THR A 529 -27.40 12.40 -29.11
CA THR A 529 -26.10 12.52 -28.42
C THR A 529 -25.66 13.98 -28.21
N ARG A 530 -26.01 14.90 -29.14
CA ARG A 530 -25.87 16.35 -28.92
C ARG A 530 -26.78 16.86 -27.80
N LEU A 531 -28.03 16.39 -27.74
CA LEU A 531 -28.99 16.75 -26.70
C LEU A 531 -28.48 16.28 -25.32
N ASP A 532 -27.93 15.08 -25.23
CA ASP A 532 -27.29 14.58 -24.00
C ASP A 532 -26.03 15.38 -23.61
N GLN A 533 -25.19 15.80 -24.57
CA GLN A 533 -24.06 16.71 -24.32
C GLN A 533 -24.52 18.10 -23.82
N VAL A 534 -25.63 18.62 -24.36
CA VAL A 534 -26.23 19.88 -23.89
C VAL A 534 -26.84 19.72 -22.51
N ASN A 535 -27.56 18.63 -22.25
CA ASN A 535 -28.08 18.27 -20.91
C ASN A 535 -26.96 18.11 -19.88
N TYR A 536 -25.83 17.53 -20.25
CA TYR A 536 -24.64 17.43 -19.39
C TYR A 536 -24.11 18.83 -19.05
N LYS A 537 -23.90 19.70 -20.04
CA LYS A 537 -23.44 21.09 -19.83
C LYS A 537 -24.42 21.92 -19.01
N ILE A 538 -25.72 21.70 -19.14
CA ILE A 538 -26.75 22.33 -18.31
C ILE A 538 -26.61 21.86 -16.85
N LYS A 539 -26.44 20.56 -16.59
CA LYS A 539 -26.23 20.01 -15.24
C LYS A 539 -24.91 20.49 -14.62
N GLU A 540 -23.84 20.54 -15.41
CA GLU A 540 -22.54 21.10 -15.03
C GLU A 540 -22.68 22.58 -14.62
N ALA A 541 -23.32 23.40 -15.46
CA ALA A 541 -23.60 24.81 -15.14
C ALA A 541 -24.51 24.97 -13.91
N GLN A 542 -25.52 24.10 -13.73
CA GLN A 542 -26.36 24.07 -12.51
C GLN A 542 -25.52 23.78 -11.26
N VAL A 543 -24.62 22.80 -11.29
CA VAL A 543 -23.71 22.49 -10.18
C VAL A 543 -22.76 23.65 -9.88
N TYR A 544 -22.22 24.33 -10.91
CA TYR A 544 -21.42 25.55 -10.72
C TYR A 544 -22.23 26.70 -10.09
N CYS A 545 -23.48 26.91 -10.53
CA CYS A 545 -24.39 27.90 -9.94
C CYS A 545 -24.75 27.57 -8.48
N GLU A 546 -25.07 26.31 -8.17
CA GLU A 546 -25.29 25.84 -6.79
C GLU A 546 -24.05 26.03 -5.91
N GLY A 547 -22.86 25.68 -6.42
CA GLY A 547 -21.59 25.88 -5.72
C GLY A 547 -21.24 27.36 -5.55
N GLY A 548 -21.73 28.24 -6.44
CA GLY A 548 -21.73 29.69 -6.25
C GLY A 548 -22.65 30.12 -5.11
N ILE A 549 -23.92 29.69 -5.15
CA ILE A 549 -24.95 30.02 -4.15
C ILE A 549 -24.56 29.53 -2.75
N LYS A 550 -23.97 28.33 -2.63
CA LYS A 550 -23.46 27.76 -1.38
C LYS A 550 -22.34 28.65 -0.79
N ARG A 551 -21.31 28.99 -1.57
CA ARG A 551 -20.23 29.89 -1.15
C ARG A 551 -20.73 31.30 -0.79
N VAL A 552 -21.67 31.86 -1.55
CA VAL A 552 -22.29 33.15 -1.22
C VAL A 552 -23.01 33.09 0.13
N LYS A 553 -23.75 32.01 0.41
CA LYS A 553 -24.39 31.80 1.73
C LYS A 553 -23.35 31.69 2.85
N GLU A 554 -22.29 30.92 2.65
CA GLU A 554 -21.19 30.78 3.60
C GLU A 554 -20.50 32.12 3.90
N GLU A 555 -20.16 32.91 2.88
CA GLU A 555 -19.56 34.24 3.06
C GLU A 555 -20.54 35.25 3.67
N THR A 556 -21.85 35.20 3.36
CA THR A 556 -22.83 36.04 4.07
C THR A 556 -22.95 35.67 5.55
N ARG A 557 -22.84 34.39 5.91
CA ARG A 557 -22.81 33.94 7.31
C ARG A 557 -21.52 34.39 8.01
N ARG A 558 -20.38 34.27 7.33
CA ARG A 558 -19.07 34.75 7.81
C ARG A 558 -19.04 36.27 8.02
N ASN A 559 -19.68 37.03 7.14
CA ASN A 559 -19.84 38.47 7.31
C ASN A 559 -20.76 38.81 8.49
N GLN A 560 -21.85 38.06 8.70
CA GLN A 560 -22.70 38.20 9.89
C GLN A 560 -21.94 37.88 11.19
N GLU A 561 -21.14 36.80 11.20
CA GLU A 561 -20.22 36.47 12.30
C GLU A 561 -19.27 37.64 12.60
N LEU A 562 -18.58 38.18 11.58
CA LEU A 562 -17.68 39.33 11.73
C LEU A 562 -18.38 40.62 12.19
N ILE A 563 -19.63 40.85 11.79
CA ILE A 563 -20.44 41.99 12.27
C ILE A 563 -20.79 41.84 13.75
N VAL A 564 -21.04 40.61 14.22
CA VAL A 564 -21.24 40.31 15.65
C VAL A 564 -19.93 40.40 16.44
N GLU A 565 -18.81 39.91 15.90
CA GLU A 565 -17.49 40.13 16.51
C GLU A 565 -17.15 41.62 16.62
N LEU A 566 -17.44 42.42 15.59
CA LEU A 566 -17.27 43.87 15.61
C LEU A 566 -18.14 44.56 16.66
N SER A 567 -19.39 44.12 16.87
CA SER A 567 -20.26 44.71 17.89
C SER A 567 -19.80 44.33 19.31
N ILE A 568 -19.36 43.08 19.52
CA ILE A 568 -18.74 42.63 20.78
C ILE A 568 -17.43 43.39 21.06
N LEU A 569 -16.59 43.62 20.05
CA LEU A 569 -15.35 44.39 20.19
C LEU A 569 -15.63 45.87 20.50
N LYS A 570 -16.67 46.47 19.91
CA LYS A 570 -17.12 47.83 20.27
C LYS A 570 -17.65 47.90 21.70
N MET A 571 -18.43 46.90 22.12
CA MET A 571 -18.91 46.80 23.51
C MET A 571 -17.73 46.72 24.48
N LYS A 572 -16.76 45.82 24.23
CA LYS A 572 -15.54 45.69 25.04
C LYS A 572 -14.65 46.93 25.04
N ALA A 573 -14.54 47.63 23.91
CA ALA A 573 -13.81 48.90 23.85
C ALA A 573 -14.47 49.96 24.75
N HIS A 574 -15.81 50.00 24.79
CA HIS A 574 -16.55 50.90 25.68
C HIS A 574 -16.54 50.43 27.15
N GLU A 575 -16.51 49.12 27.41
CA GLU A 575 -16.25 48.58 28.76
C GLU A 575 -14.86 49.05 29.26
N PHE A 576 -13.81 48.89 28.46
CA PHE A 576 -12.46 49.38 28.80
C PHE A 576 -12.38 50.90 28.91
N GLU A 577 -13.11 51.66 28.08
CA GLU A 577 -13.23 53.13 28.21
C GLU A 577 -13.83 53.52 29.57
N ASN A 578 -14.88 52.83 30.01
CA ASN A 578 -15.49 53.03 31.32
C ASN A 578 -14.59 52.56 32.48
N GLU A 579 -13.84 51.47 32.33
CA GLU A 579 -12.82 51.04 33.31
C GLU A 579 -11.66 52.05 33.41
N ILE A 580 -11.20 52.61 32.30
CA ILE A 580 -10.19 53.67 32.27
C ILE A 580 -10.70 54.91 32.99
N ASN A 581 -11.92 55.37 32.70
CA ASN A 581 -12.53 56.51 33.39
C ASN A 581 -12.62 56.27 34.92
N GLN A 582 -13.01 55.07 35.35
CA GLN A 582 -12.99 54.70 36.78
C GLN A 582 -11.57 54.65 37.36
N CYS A 583 -10.57 54.24 36.59
CA CYS A 583 -9.17 54.30 36.98
C CYS A 583 -8.62 55.74 37.04
N GLU A 584 -9.11 56.67 36.20
CA GLU A 584 -8.76 58.09 36.28
C GLU A 584 -9.40 58.75 37.52
N GLU A 585 -10.68 58.50 37.81
CA GLU A 585 -11.29 58.92 39.09
C GLU A 585 -10.57 58.31 40.30
N GLY A 586 -10.24 57.02 40.22
CA GLY A 586 -9.50 56.29 41.25
C GLY A 586 -8.10 56.88 41.48
N THR A 587 -7.33 57.11 40.42
CA THR A 587 -5.99 57.70 40.52
C THR A 587 -6.02 59.17 40.93
N TYR A 588 -7.00 59.96 40.50
CA TYR A 588 -7.23 61.33 41.00
C TYR A 588 -7.47 61.34 42.51
N ASN A 589 -8.36 60.46 43.01
CA ASN A 589 -8.60 60.30 44.43
C ASN A 589 -7.35 59.79 45.17
N LEU A 590 -6.62 58.82 44.64
CA LEU A 590 -5.34 58.37 45.21
C LEU A 590 -4.28 59.47 45.23
N VAL A 591 -4.21 60.35 44.22
CA VAL A 591 -3.27 61.49 44.18
C VAL A 591 -3.66 62.52 45.26
N LYS A 592 -4.95 62.80 45.43
CA LYS A 592 -5.49 63.65 46.50
C LYS A 592 -5.17 63.09 47.89
N HIS A 593 -5.42 61.80 48.11
CA HIS A 593 -5.04 61.10 49.36
C HIS A 593 -3.52 61.06 49.56
N ARG A 594 -2.73 60.82 48.52
CA ARG A 594 -1.25 60.83 48.56
C ARG A 594 -0.70 62.22 48.90
N MET A 595 -1.31 63.31 48.40
CA MET A 595 -0.94 64.67 48.79
C MET A 595 -1.24 64.94 50.27
N HIS A 596 -2.40 64.50 50.76
CA HIS A 596 -2.75 64.60 52.18
C HIS A 596 -1.83 63.75 53.07
N LEU A 597 -1.54 62.51 52.67
CA LEU A 597 -0.61 61.62 53.38
C LEU A 597 0.83 62.15 53.35
N ASN A 598 1.28 62.73 52.24
CA ASN A 598 2.60 63.38 52.17
C ASN A 598 2.70 64.64 53.03
N ARG A 599 1.57 65.30 53.36
CA ARG A 599 1.53 66.37 54.36
C ARG A 599 1.79 65.78 55.74
N THR A 600 0.96 64.84 56.18
CA THR A 600 1.06 64.23 57.53
C THR A 600 2.36 63.44 57.73
N ILE A 601 2.91 62.79 56.69
CA ILE A 601 4.23 62.15 56.73
C ILE A 601 5.35 63.19 56.87
N LYS A 602 5.29 64.36 56.20
CA LYS A 602 6.31 65.41 56.39
C LYS A 602 6.26 65.97 57.81
N ASP A 603 5.07 66.25 58.31
CA ASP A 603 4.86 66.76 59.67
C ASP A 603 5.38 65.73 60.70
N ARG A 604 5.02 64.45 60.54
CA ARG A 604 5.51 63.36 61.41
C ARG A 604 6.98 63.03 61.20
N MET A 605 7.58 63.26 60.03
CA MET A 605 9.02 63.12 59.80
C MET A 605 9.83 64.18 60.55
N ILE A 606 9.31 65.40 60.70
CA ILE A 606 9.95 66.46 61.49
C ILE A 606 9.94 66.05 62.98
N GLU A 607 8.81 65.54 63.47
CA GLU A 607 8.68 65.02 64.84
C GLU A 607 9.56 63.78 65.10
N ILE A 608 9.57 62.81 64.18
CA ILE A 608 10.42 61.61 64.28
C ILE A 608 11.90 62.00 64.24
N LYS A 609 12.30 63.00 63.44
CA LYS A 609 13.70 63.48 63.42
C LYS A 609 14.14 64.00 64.78
N SER A 610 13.37 64.89 65.42
CA SER A 610 13.74 65.40 66.75
C SER A 610 13.79 64.29 67.82
N GLN A 611 12.88 63.32 67.76
CA GLN A 611 12.92 62.12 68.61
C GLN A 611 14.14 61.22 68.30
N THR A 612 14.51 61.08 67.02
CA THR A 612 15.64 60.24 66.56
C THR A 612 16.98 60.87 66.90
N ASP A 613 17.10 62.20 66.85
CA ASP A 613 18.31 62.92 67.25
C ASP A 613 18.52 62.84 68.77
N LEU A 614 17.44 62.97 69.55
CA LEU A 614 17.44 62.72 71.00
C LEU A 614 17.83 61.26 71.34
N LEU A 615 17.33 60.28 70.58
CA LEU A 615 17.70 58.87 70.73
C LEU A 615 19.13 58.57 70.25
N ASN A 616 19.64 59.27 69.24
CA ASN A 616 21.02 59.14 68.79
C ASN A 616 22.02 59.72 69.80
N LEU A 617 21.66 60.81 70.51
CA LEU A 617 22.43 61.31 71.64
C LEU A 617 22.48 60.27 72.77
N LYS A 618 21.33 59.70 73.17
CA LYS A 618 21.29 58.59 74.14
C LYS A 618 22.07 57.36 73.66
N ARG A 619 21.99 57.01 72.37
CA ARG A 619 22.72 55.87 71.80
C ARG A 619 24.22 56.09 71.76
N LYS A 620 24.72 57.30 71.48
CA LYS A 620 26.16 57.61 71.57
C LYS A 620 26.67 57.36 72.99
N HIS A 621 26.00 57.95 73.98
CA HIS A 621 26.32 57.79 75.39
C HIS A 621 26.30 56.31 75.82
N LEU A 622 25.21 55.58 75.53
CA LEU A 622 25.11 54.15 75.81
C LEU A 622 26.13 53.30 75.03
N GLN A 623 26.57 53.73 73.85
CA GLN A 623 27.56 53.01 73.02
C GLN A 623 29.00 53.33 73.43
N GLU A 624 29.24 54.48 74.04
CA GLU A 624 30.47 54.80 74.78
C GLU A 624 30.57 53.89 76.02
N GLU A 625 29.50 53.76 76.82
CA GLU A 625 29.41 52.78 77.92
C GLU A 625 29.53 51.33 77.45
N LEU A 626 28.91 50.96 76.32
CA LEU A 626 29.07 49.62 75.73
C LEU A 626 30.49 49.42 75.18
N SER A 627 31.22 50.49 74.85
CA SER A 627 32.62 50.39 74.41
C SER A 627 33.57 50.13 75.57
N THR A 628 33.36 50.78 76.73
CA THR A 628 34.13 50.51 77.95
C THR A 628 33.78 49.12 78.49
N LEU A 629 32.50 48.77 78.61
CA LEU A 629 32.08 47.41 78.98
C LEU A 629 32.55 46.34 77.98
N ARG A 630 32.78 46.67 76.70
CA ARG A 630 33.44 45.75 75.73
C ARG A 630 34.96 45.70 75.88
N ALA A 631 35.61 46.74 76.37
CA ALA A 631 37.01 46.67 76.77
C ALA A 631 37.15 45.73 77.99
N ASP A 632 36.34 45.93 79.02
CA ASP A 632 36.30 45.10 80.24
C ASP A 632 35.92 43.64 79.93
N ILE A 633 34.87 43.42 79.14
CA ILE A 633 34.49 42.07 78.67
C ILE A 633 35.54 41.52 77.71
N GLY A 634 36.24 42.35 76.95
CA GLY A 634 37.34 41.94 76.06
C GLY A 634 38.58 41.49 76.84
N GLU A 635 38.92 42.16 77.93
CA GLU A 635 39.98 41.78 78.86
C GLU A 635 39.61 40.52 79.64
N ARG A 636 38.40 40.47 80.20
CA ARG A 636 37.86 39.26 80.85
C ARG A 636 37.72 38.10 79.86
N ARG A 637 37.39 38.34 78.58
CA ARG A 637 37.41 37.33 77.52
C ARG A 637 38.81 36.89 77.18
N LYS A 638 39.80 37.76 77.05
CA LYS A 638 41.21 37.36 76.88
C LYS A 638 41.72 36.53 78.06
N HIS A 639 41.28 36.84 79.28
CA HIS A 639 41.57 36.01 80.46
C HIS A 639 40.87 34.64 80.38
N ILE A 640 39.57 34.61 80.06
CA ILE A 640 38.80 33.38 79.85
C ILE A 640 39.34 32.58 78.64
N GLU A 641 39.86 33.21 77.60
CA GLU A 641 40.48 32.58 76.43
C GLU A 641 41.90 32.11 76.73
N ALA A 642 42.65 32.75 77.62
CA ALA A 642 43.91 32.18 78.15
C ALA A 642 43.65 30.93 79.01
N VAL A 643 42.57 30.94 79.81
CA VAL A 643 42.13 29.78 80.61
C VAL A 643 41.53 28.70 79.71
N LYS A 644 40.70 29.04 78.73
CA LYS A 644 40.12 28.10 77.75
C LYS A 644 41.15 27.57 76.77
N ALA A 645 42.14 28.35 76.34
CA ALA A 645 43.22 27.83 75.51
C ALA A 645 44.11 26.86 76.31
N ARG A 646 44.34 27.13 77.61
CA ARG A 646 44.95 26.13 78.51
C ARG A 646 44.09 24.86 78.62
N PHE A 647 42.79 25.01 78.82
CA PHE A 647 41.86 23.87 78.96
C PHE A 647 41.75 23.09 77.64
N GLU A 648 41.39 23.73 76.53
CA GLU A 648 41.26 23.13 75.21
C GLU A 648 42.57 22.61 74.62
N LEU A 649 43.75 23.18 74.94
CA LEU A 649 45.01 22.54 74.57
C LEU A 649 45.19 21.22 75.33
N THR A 650 44.80 21.18 76.60
CA THR A 650 44.79 19.95 77.41
C THR A 650 43.75 18.94 76.87
N SER A 651 42.55 19.39 76.49
CA SER A 651 41.50 18.56 75.90
C SER A 651 41.83 18.05 74.50
N LYS A 652 42.29 18.91 73.59
CA LYS A 652 42.54 18.55 72.18
C LYS A 652 43.81 17.72 71.98
N LEU A 653 44.72 17.70 72.97
CA LEU A 653 45.79 16.70 73.05
C LEU A 653 45.30 15.32 73.52
N LEU A 654 44.10 15.23 74.10
CA LEU A 654 43.56 14.04 74.77
C LEU A 654 42.08 13.73 74.37
N GLY A 655 41.61 14.05 73.16
CA GLY A 655 40.28 13.62 72.64
C GLY A 655 39.05 13.82 73.56
N VAL A 656 37.93 13.13 73.28
CA VAL A 656 36.70 13.10 74.12
C VAL A 656 35.85 11.84 73.83
N ASN A 657 35.38 11.12 74.86
CA ASN A 657 34.45 9.97 74.79
C ASN A 657 32.97 10.40 74.70
N GLU A 658 32.05 9.45 74.46
CA GLU A 658 30.61 9.74 74.31
C GLU A 658 29.92 10.33 75.56
N ASP A 659 30.41 10.04 76.78
CA ASP A 659 29.93 10.69 78.00
C ASP A 659 30.45 12.14 78.19
N GLY A 660 31.49 12.54 77.46
CA GLY A 660 32.11 13.88 77.53
C GLY A 660 33.54 13.95 78.09
N SER A 661 34.21 12.81 78.35
CA SER A 661 35.52 12.74 79.02
C SER A 661 36.73 12.54 78.11
N LEU A 662 37.86 13.19 78.44
CA LEU A 662 39.05 13.22 77.58
C LEU A 662 39.75 11.84 77.43
N ILE A 663 39.71 11.30 76.21
CA ILE A 663 40.48 10.13 75.70
C ILE A 663 41.99 10.35 75.80
N THR A 664 42.58 9.95 76.93
CA THR A 664 44.04 9.76 77.00
C THR A 664 44.46 8.75 75.93
N ALA A 665 45.65 8.87 75.31
CA ALA A 665 46.10 7.92 74.27
C ALA A 665 46.06 6.44 74.72
N THR A 666 46.05 6.21 76.03
CA THR A 666 45.71 4.95 76.69
C THR A 666 44.22 4.54 76.63
N GLN A 667 43.42 5.10 75.71
CA GLN A 667 42.13 4.57 75.22
C GLN A 667 42.16 4.09 73.74
N LEU A 668 42.77 4.78 72.76
CA LEU A 668 42.75 4.34 71.34
C LEU A 668 43.34 2.93 71.07
N ARG A 669 44.54 2.61 71.56
CA ARG A 669 45.17 1.27 71.39
C ARG A 669 44.44 0.09 72.09
N VAL A 670 43.26 0.29 72.70
CA VAL A 670 42.39 -0.79 73.24
C VAL A 670 41.67 -1.45 72.07
N GLU A 671 41.21 -0.64 71.10
CA GLU A 671 40.55 -1.11 69.88
C GLU A 671 41.53 -1.96 69.04
N THR A 672 42.75 -1.46 68.80
CA THR A 672 43.86 -2.19 68.14
C THR A 672 44.39 -3.39 68.96
N ALA A 673 43.73 -3.76 70.05
CA ALA A 673 44.07 -4.86 70.92
C ALA A 673 42.95 -5.90 71.05
N GLN A 674 41.69 -5.47 70.91
CA GLN A 674 40.55 -6.38 70.69
C GLN A 674 40.78 -7.17 69.39
N GLU A 675 41.22 -6.50 68.31
CA GLU A 675 41.63 -7.15 67.06
C GLU A 675 42.76 -8.18 67.26
N LYS A 676 43.68 -7.93 68.19
CA LYS A 676 44.79 -8.84 68.45
C LYS A 676 44.38 -10.03 69.32
N GLN A 677 43.40 -9.87 70.21
CA GLN A 677 42.85 -10.97 71.01
C GLN A 677 42.08 -11.96 70.13
N MET A 678 41.27 -11.46 69.19
CA MET A 678 40.53 -12.27 68.21
C MET A 678 41.45 -13.24 67.44
N LEU A 679 42.62 -12.76 66.99
CA LEU A 679 43.65 -13.57 66.32
C LEU A 679 44.48 -14.47 67.26
N LEU A 680 44.38 -14.26 68.58
CA LEU A 680 45.11 -15.05 69.58
C LEU A 680 44.25 -16.24 70.05
N ASP A 681 42.93 -16.07 70.11
CA ASP A 681 41.99 -17.15 70.43
C ASP A 681 41.89 -18.20 69.30
N GLU A 682 41.96 -17.78 68.03
CA GLU A 682 42.09 -18.70 66.89
C GLU A 682 43.42 -19.50 66.94
N GLY A 683 44.49 -18.90 67.48
CA GLY A 683 45.77 -19.59 67.74
C GLY A 683 45.71 -20.54 68.95
N ASN A 684 45.03 -20.15 70.02
CA ASN A 684 44.82 -20.98 71.21
C ASN A 684 44.01 -22.24 70.88
N GLU A 685 43.04 -22.16 69.98
CA GLU A 685 42.23 -23.32 69.58
C GLU A 685 43.00 -24.36 68.75
N LEU A 686 44.12 -23.98 68.11
CA LEU A 686 45.10 -24.94 67.61
C LEU A 686 46.05 -25.42 68.70
N ASN A 687 46.52 -24.52 69.57
CA ASN A 687 47.54 -24.85 70.57
C ASN A 687 47.01 -25.77 71.70
N GLU A 688 45.71 -25.72 72.02
CA GLU A 688 45.06 -26.73 72.87
C GLU A 688 45.03 -28.12 72.22
N LYS A 689 44.90 -28.20 70.89
CA LYS A 689 44.94 -29.47 70.16
C LYS A 689 46.36 -30.05 70.15
N VAL A 690 47.39 -29.19 70.07
CA VAL A 690 48.80 -29.57 70.25
C VAL A 690 49.08 -30.04 71.69
N LEU A 691 48.71 -29.27 72.71
CA LEU A 691 48.98 -29.62 74.12
C LEU A 691 48.18 -30.84 74.63
N LYS A 692 47.06 -31.18 74.00
CA LYS A 692 46.36 -32.46 74.23
C LYS A 692 47.14 -33.60 73.56
N ALA A 693 47.52 -33.46 72.29
CA ALA A 693 48.32 -34.44 71.57
C ALA A 693 49.70 -34.70 72.22
N GLU A 694 50.41 -33.69 72.71
CA GLU A 694 51.74 -33.86 73.34
C GLU A 694 51.65 -34.62 74.67
N LYS A 695 50.61 -34.36 75.49
CA LYS A 695 50.37 -35.10 76.73
C LYS A 695 49.87 -36.52 76.46
N GLU A 696 49.09 -36.72 75.40
CA GLU A 696 48.73 -38.05 74.90
C GLU A 696 49.97 -38.80 74.40
N ILE A 697 50.92 -38.15 73.71
CA ILE A 697 52.17 -38.76 73.25
C ILE A 697 53.08 -39.18 74.43
N GLU A 698 53.22 -38.36 75.47
CA GLU A 698 54.06 -38.68 76.64
C GLU A 698 53.42 -39.77 77.53
N ALA A 699 52.08 -39.80 77.62
CA ALA A 699 51.34 -40.89 78.24
C ALA A 699 51.39 -42.19 77.42
N LEU A 700 51.29 -42.09 76.08
CA LEU A 700 51.41 -43.23 75.17
C LEU A 700 52.82 -43.82 75.18
N GLN A 701 53.89 -43.02 75.22
CA GLN A 701 55.25 -43.57 75.29
C GLN A 701 55.48 -44.39 76.57
N ASN A 702 55.06 -43.87 77.73
CA ASN A 702 55.24 -44.57 79.01
C ASN A 702 54.35 -45.81 79.16
N THR A 703 53.11 -45.76 78.65
CA THR A 703 52.23 -46.94 78.64
C THR A 703 52.68 -48.00 77.62
N LEU A 704 53.11 -47.60 76.42
CA LEU A 704 53.57 -48.51 75.36
C LEU A 704 54.91 -49.17 75.74
N ALA A 705 55.80 -48.50 76.48
CA ALA A 705 57.04 -49.09 77.02
C ALA A 705 56.78 -50.18 78.08
N LEU A 706 55.77 -50.00 78.94
CA LEU A 706 55.31 -51.03 79.88
C LEU A 706 54.55 -52.16 79.17
N LEU A 707 53.64 -51.80 78.27
CA LEU A 707 52.82 -52.76 77.51
C LEU A 707 53.66 -53.63 76.58
N ASN A 708 54.74 -53.12 75.97
CA ASN A 708 55.63 -53.94 75.15
C ASN A 708 56.44 -54.96 75.97
N ASN A 709 56.98 -54.58 77.13
CA ASN A 709 57.67 -55.54 78.01
C ASN A 709 56.72 -56.64 78.50
N CYS A 710 55.47 -56.29 78.83
CA CYS A 710 54.45 -57.28 79.15
C CYS A 710 54.04 -58.11 77.93
N ASN A 711 53.89 -57.52 76.75
CA ASN A 711 53.52 -58.22 75.51
C ASN A 711 54.63 -59.13 74.98
N ASP A 712 55.91 -58.85 75.19
CA ASP A 712 57.00 -59.77 74.80
C ASP A 712 57.15 -60.94 75.79
N ALA A 713 56.66 -60.80 77.03
CA ALA A 713 56.41 -61.92 77.93
C ALA A 713 55.13 -62.70 77.57
N TYR A 714 54.07 -62.01 77.11
CA TYR A 714 52.79 -62.62 76.73
C TYR A 714 52.88 -63.36 75.39
N ARG A 715 53.54 -62.79 74.36
CA ARG A 715 53.79 -63.40 73.04
C ARG A 715 54.60 -64.70 73.11
N LYS A 716 55.43 -64.88 74.14
CA LYS A 716 56.15 -66.13 74.39
C LYS A 716 55.27 -67.25 74.97
N ASN A 717 54.07 -66.93 75.46
CA ASN A 717 53.15 -67.87 76.10
C ASN A 717 51.77 -67.97 75.40
N VAL A 718 51.35 -66.97 74.63
CA VAL A 718 50.04 -66.89 73.97
C VAL A 718 50.21 -66.86 72.45
N GLN A 719 50.54 -68.03 71.90
CA GLN A 719 50.53 -68.29 70.46
C GLN A 719 49.45 -69.33 70.12
N LYS A 720 48.17 -69.02 70.42
CA LYS A 720 46.90 -69.67 69.94
C LYS A 720 45.61 -69.03 70.57
N GLN A 721 45.02 -67.99 69.94
CA GLN A 721 43.55 -67.65 69.88
C GLN A 721 42.78 -67.25 71.19
N GLN A 722 41.47 -66.86 71.30
CA GLN A 722 40.40 -66.04 70.59
C GLN A 722 39.10 -66.07 71.50
N GLU A 723 37.96 -65.32 71.46
CA GLU A 723 37.44 -63.98 71.01
C GLU A 723 36.03 -63.71 71.69
N GLY A 724 35.39 -62.51 71.63
CA GLY A 724 33.92 -62.32 71.92
C GLY A 724 33.42 -61.00 72.59
N GLU A 725 32.10 -60.68 72.55
CA GLU A 725 31.43 -59.43 73.05
C GLU A 725 30.14 -59.67 73.94
N GLU A 726 29.48 -58.58 74.41
CA GLU A 726 28.15 -58.44 75.12
C GLU A 726 28.02 -58.78 76.65
N ALA A 727 27.11 -58.21 77.48
CA ALA A 727 26.32 -56.94 77.42
C ALA A 727 25.49 -56.52 78.70
N THR A 728 25.10 -55.22 78.74
CA THR A 728 23.86 -54.55 79.25
C THR A 728 23.21 -54.80 80.63
N THR A 729 23.61 -55.76 81.47
CA THR A 729 22.69 -56.25 82.54
C THR A 729 22.58 -55.45 83.86
N GLU A 730 23.56 -54.62 84.26
CA GLU A 730 23.55 -53.96 85.59
C GLU A 730 22.60 -52.74 85.74
N LEU A 731 21.80 -52.45 84.71
CA LEU A 731 20.88 -51.31 84.58
C LEU A 731 19.76 -51.27 85.65
N LYS A 732 19.66 -52.27 86.53
CA LYS A 732 18.71 -52.33 87.66
C LYS A 732 19.22 -51.70 88.97
N SER A 733 20.51 -51.43 89.08
CA SER A 733 21.08 -50.58 90.15
C SER A 733 20.51 -49.14 90.14
N LEU A 734 19.99 -48.73 88.98
CA LEU A 734 19.51 -47.40 88.63
C LEU A 734 18.34 -46.90 89.51
N GLN A 735 17.52 -47.78 90.10
CA GLN A 735 16.26 -47.38 90.74
C GLN A 735 16.39 -46.88 92.19
N ILE A 736 17.36 -47.36 92.96
CA ILE A 736 17.59 -46.87 94.35
C ILE A 736 18.32 -45.54 94.31
N ASN A 737 19.32 -45.41 93.43
CA ASN A 737 20.03 -44.16 93.20
C ASN A 737 19.09 -43.04 92.73
N TYR A 738 18.04 -43.35 91.95
CA TYR A 738 17.09 -42.35 91.44
C TYR A 738 16.41 -41.48 92.52
N CYS A 739 16.12 -42.02 93.71
CA CYS A 739 15.50 -41.24 94.79
C CYS A 739 16.49 -40.35 95.55
N SER A 740 17.75 -40.75 95.71
CA SER A 740 18.81 -39.85 96.21
C SER A 740 19.20 -38.81 95.15
N SER A 741 19.16 -39.18 93.86
CA SER A 741 19.30 -38.28 92.71
C SER A 741 18.25 -37.17 92.67
N LEU A 742 17.03 -37.37 93.20
CA LEU A 742 15.99 -36.34 93.22
C LEU A 742 16.20 -35.27 94.31
N ASN A 743 16.65 -35.66 95.51
CA ASN A 743 17.00 -34.67 96.55
C ASN A 743 18.30 -33.94 96.22
N THR A 744 19.29 -34.64 95.64
CA THR A 744 20.48 -33.97 95.10
C THR A 744 20.13 -33.08 93.91
N LEU A 745 19.23 -33.46 92.99
CA LEU A 745 18.73 -32.56 91.93
C LEU A 745 18.07 -31.28 92.45
N ARG A 746 17.49 -31.29 93.65
CA ARG A 746 16.96 -30.07 94.28
C ARG A 746 18.08 -29.13 94.71
N ASN A 747 19.12 -29.67 95.33
CA ASN A 747 20.31 -28.92 95.72
C ASN A 747 21.09 -28.46 94.48
N LEU A 748 21.37 -29.35 93.52
CA LEU A 748 22.01 -29.04 92.25
C LEU A 748 21.24 -28.00 91.42
N ARG A 749 19.94 -27.79 91.62
CA ARG A 749 19.19 -26.68 90.99
C ARG A 749 19.43 -25.34 91.66
N GLN A 750 19.66 -25.30 92.98
CA GLN A 750 20.13 -24.08 93.65
C GLN A 750 21.61 -23.84 93.36
N GLU A 751 22.44 -24.88 93.36
CA GLU A 751 23.85 -24.79 92.96
C GLU A 751 23.98 -24.39 91.48
N LEU A 752 23.10 -24.84 90.57
CA LEU A 752 23.06 -24.34 89.19
C LEU A 752 22.69 -22.87 89.12
N GLN A 753 21.77 -22.38 89.96
CA GLN A 753 21.43 -20.95 90.01
C GLN A 753 22.58 -20.11 90.57
N ASP A 754 23.28 -20.60 91.59
CA ASP A 754 24.51 -20.00 92.12
C ASP A 754 25.67 -20.09 91.11
N LEU A 755 25.71 -21.13 90.26
CA LEU A 755 26.69 -21.29 89.18
C LEU A 755 26.34 -20.41 87.96
N GLU A 756 25.07 -20.16 87.65
CA GLU A 756 24.67 -19.13 86.68
C GLU A 756 25.08 -17.74 87.17
N ILE A 757 24.94 -17.45 88.47
CA ILE A 757 25.45 -16.21 89.07
C ILE A 757 26.99 -16.16 88.96
N LYS A 758 27.71 -17.21 89.38
CA LYS A 758 29.19 -17.27 89.31
C LYS A 758 29.75 -17.29 87.88
N THR A 759 29.02 -17.82 86.90
CA THR A 759 29.42 -17.74 85.49
C THR A 759 29.16 -16.36 84.91
N ASN A 760 28.11 -15.64 85.33
CA ASN A 760 27.96 -14.21 85.02
C ASN A 760 29.03 -13.34 85.70
N GLU A 761 29.45 -13.69 86.92
CA GLU A 761 30.59 -13.05 87.59
C GLU A 761 31.90 -13.34 86.85
N SER A 762 32.16 -14.60 86.49
CA SER A 762 33.34 -14.99 85.70
C SER A 762 33.32 -14.44 84.26
N PHE A 763 32.13 -14.16 83.70
CA PHE A 763 32.01 -13.45 82.43
C PHE A 763 32.43 -11.98 82.57
N LYS A 764 32.07 -11.32 83.68
CA LYS A 764 32.57 -9.96 84.02
C LYS A 764 34.07 -9.98 84.29
N GLU A 765 34.60 -10.98 85.01
CA GLU A 765 36.05 -11.15 85.19
C GLU A 765 36.77 -11.35 83.85
N LYS A 766 36.18 -12.11 82.91
CA LYS A 766 36.67 -12.21 81.52
C LYS A 766 36.62 -10.88 80.77
N GLU A 767 35.58 -10.08 80.97
CA GLU A 767 35.45 -8.75 80.37
C GLU A 767 36.47 -7.77 80.96
N GLU A 768 36.73 -7.82 82.27
CA GLU A 768 37.81 -7.08 82.95
C GLU A 768 39.20 -7.53 82.48
N LEU A 769 39.43 -8.85 82.33
CA LEU A 769 40.69 -9.41 81.81
C LEU A 769 40.90 -9.07 80.33
N SER A 770 39.83 -9.05 79.52
CA SER A 770 39.88 -8.56 78.14
C SER A 770 40.27 -7.09 78.11
N ASN A 771 39.66 -6.25 78.94
CA ASN A 771 40.04 -4.86 79.13
C ASN A 771 41.50 -4.68 79.63
N ILE A 772 42.02 -5.60 80.47
CA ILE A 772 43.42 -5.60 80.92
C ILE A 772 44.39 -6.00 79.78
N LEU A 773 44.05 -7.02 79.00
CA LEU A 773 44.84 -7.44 77.85
C LEU A 773 44.85 -6.37 76.76
N GLN A 774 43.71 -5.70 76.55
CA GLN A 774 43.66 -4.49 75.73
C GLN A 774 44.55 -3.37 76.30
N LYS A 775 44.64 -3.23 77.64
CA LYS A 775 45.60 -2.35 78.36
C LYS A 775 47.07 -2.81 78.32
N GLU A 776 47.42 -3.97 77.77
CA GLU A 776 48.82 -4.43 77.57
C GLU A 776 49.36 -4.29 76.14
N ILE A 777 48.50 -4.38 75.11
CA ILE A 777 48.88 -4.00 73.74
C ILE A 777 49.00 -2.46 73.62
N LYS A 778 48.15 -1.79 74.42
CA LYS A 778 48.34 -0.46 75.05
C LYS A 778 49.63 -0.21 75.84
N LYS A 779 50.53 -1.18 75.98
CA LYS A 779 51.93 -0.93 76.38
C LYS A 779 52.91 -1.31 75.28
N ARG A 780 52.64 -2.38 74.49
CA ARG A 780 53.49 -2.79 73.36
C ARG A 780 53.73 -1.73 72.27
N ASN A 781 52.72 -1.06 71.72
CA ASN A 781 53.00 -0.15 70.58
C ASN A 781 53.76 1.13 71.00
N ASP A 782 53.43 1.77 72.14
CA ASP A 782 54.22 2.89 72.69
C ASP A 782 55.65 2.44 73.02
N ASN A 783 55.85 1.20 73.47
CA ASN A 783 57.19 0.65 73.68
C ASN A 783 57.98 0.54 72.35
N ALA A 784 57.32 0.31 71.21
CA ALA A 784 57.97 0.39 69.90
C ALA A 784 58.34 1.84 69.54
N ASP A 785 57.45 2.81 69.79
CA ASP A 785 57.74 4.24 69.63
C ASP A 785 58.87 4.73 70.55
N PHE A 786 58.95 4.17 71.76
CA PHE A 786 60.00 4.45 72.74
C PHE A 786 61.35 3.87 72.29
N ILE A 787 61.37 2.65 71.74
CA ILE A 787 62.56 2.06 71.10
C ILE A 787 63.03 2.91 69.92
N ALA A 788 62.11 3.50 69.14
CA ALA A 788 62.47 4.42 68.06
C ALA A 788 63.13 5.72 68.58
N ARG A 789 62.69 6.26 69.72
CA ARG A 789 63.31 7.42 70.39
C ARG A 789 64.70 7.10 70.96
N LEU A 790 64.84 6.00 71.70
CA LEU A 790 66.10 5.57 72.30
C LEU A 790 67.23 5.37 71.27
N LYS A 791 66.90 4.83 70.08
CA LYS A 791 67.86 4.68 68.97
C LYS A 791 68.44 6.02 68.50
N LYS A 792 67.71 7.13 68.65
CA LYS A 792 68.16 8.49 68.31
C LYS A 792 69.07 9.05 69.41
N GLU A 793 68.65 8.97 70.67
CA GLU A 793 69.38 9.53 71.82
C GLU A 793 70.76 8.88 72.05
N LEU A 794 70.88 7.57 71.80
CA LEU A 794 72.15 6.84 71.94
C LEU A 794 73.22 7.38 70.97
N MET A 795 72.82 7.91 69.81
CA MET A 795 73.72 8.52 68.83
C MET A 795 74.26 9.87 69.32
N ASP A 796 73.43 10.68 69.99
CA ASP A 796 73.82 11.96 70.57
C ASP A 796 74.76 11.82 71.80
N GLN A 797 74.61 10.73 72.57
CA GLN A 797 75.50 10.44 73.72
C GLN A 797 76.96 10.25 73.29
N LYS A 798 77.22 9.47 72.24
CA LYS A 798 78.60 9.27 71.70
C LYS A 798 79.27 10.59 71.30
N ASN A 799 78.49 11.54 70.76
CA ASN A 799 78.97 12.86 70.35
C ASN A 799 79.26 13.82 71.53
N LYS A 800 78.93 13.45 72.77
CA LYS A 800 79.25 14.23 73.98
C LYS A 800 80.56 13.76 74.63
N GLN A 801 80.75 12.43 74.77
CA GLN A 801 81.93 11.85 75.44
C GLN A 801 83.26 12.32 74.82
N VAL A 802 83.37 12.34 73.48
CA VAL A 802 84.59 12.72 72.73
C VAL A 802 85.04 14.17 72.97
N ARG A 803 84.19 15.03 73.55
CA ARG A 803 84.53 16.41 73.92
C ARG A 803 85.21 16.50 75.29
N ALA A 804 84.64 15.86 76.31
CA ALA A 804 85.11 15.97 77.70
C ALA A 804 86.57 15.53 77.89
N ASP A 805 86.99 14.44 77.24
CA ASP A 805 88.36 13.90 77.32
C ASP A 805 89.46 14.87 76.81
N ARG A 806 89.09 15.91 76.07
CA ARG A 806 90.00 16.95 75.59
C ARG A 806 90.25 18.02 76.64
N GLU A 807 89.20 18.43 77.35
CA GLU A 807 89.21 19.52 78.33
C GLU A 807 90.01 19.15 79.60
N LEU A 808 89.89 17.90 80.05
CA LEU A 808 90.64 17.36 81.20
C LEU A 808 92.17 17.48 80.99
N LYS A 809 92.64 17.19 79.78
CA LYS A 809 94.08 17.21 79.43
C LYS A 809 94.66 18.62 79.40
N THR A 810 93.86 19.64 79.12
CA THR A 810 94.27 21.05 79.21
C THR A 810 94.42 21.52 80.66
N ALA A 811 93.51 21.15 81.56
CA ALA A 811 93.52 21.62 82.95
C ALA A 811 94.79 21.19 83.72
N LEU A 812 95.21 19.93 83.60
CA LEU A 812 96.42 19.39 84.23
C LEU A 812 97.72 20.09 83.78
N LYS A 813 97.72 20.73 82.61
CA LYS A 813 98.89 21.43 82.07
C LYS A 813 99.10 22.81 82.71
N ALA A 814 98.00 23.49 83.07
CA ALA A 814 98.04 24.82 83.71
C ALA A 814 98.55 24.76 85.16
N LEU A 815 98.18 23.71 85.91
CA LEU A 815 98.58 23.54 87.32
C LEU A 815 100.10 23.47 87.53
N LYS A 816 100.87 23.01 86.53
CA LYS A 816 102.34 22.90 86.60
C LYS A 816 103.10 24.21 86.30
N GLN A 817 102.41 25.31 85.97
CA GLN A 817 103.05 26.55 85.52
C GLN A 817 103.05 27.69 86.56
N ARG A 818 102.67 27.42 87.81
CA ARG A 818 102.63 28.41 88.90
C ARG A 818 103.54 27.96 90.03
N ALA A 819 104.56 28.75 90.36
CA ALA A 819 105.60 28.37 91.30
C ALA A 819 105.07 28.24 92.74
N ILE A 820 105.49 27.18 93.43
CA ILE A 820 105.14 26.82 94.81
C ILE A 820 106.44 26.40 95.49
N SER A 821 106.63 26.70 96.79
CA SER A 821 107.77 26.16 97.55
C SER A 821 107.59 24.65 97.77
N SER A 822 108.67 23.87 97.65
CA SER A 822 108.59 22.38 97.71
C SER A 822 107.84 21.89 98.95
N GLU A 823 108.12 22.50 100.10
CA GLU A 823 107.53 22.22 101.40
C GLU A 823 106.00 22.45 101.44
N PHE A 824 105.49 23.51 100.80
CA PHE A 824 104.05 23.74 100.69
C PHE A 824 103.38 22.76 99.72
N LEU A 825 104.10 22.36 98.66
CA LEU A 825 103.61 21.38 97.68
C LEU A 825 103.52 19.97 98.31
N GLU A 826 104.51 19.57 99.10
CA GLU A 826 104.50 18.31 99.86
C GLU A 826 103.44 18.30 100.96
N LEU A 827 103.30 19.38 101.73
CA LEU A 827 102.22 19.50 102.74
C LEU A 827 100.83 19.46 102.09
N TYR A 828 100.62 20.17 100.98
CA TYR A 828 99.34 20.18 100.27
C TYR A 828 99.01 18.81 99.65
N ASN A 829 99.98 18.15 99.00
CA ASN A 829 99.79 16.80 98.49
C ASN A 829 99.47 15.81 99.62
N ARG A 830 100.20 15.88 100.74
CA ARG A 830 100.00 14.97 101.88
C ARG A 830 98.64 15.15 102.57
N ASP A 831 98.14 16.38 102.66
CA ASP A 831 96.78 16.64 103.16
C ASP A 831 95.70 16.23 102.14
N LEU A 832 95.94 16.42 100.84
CA LEU A 832 95.03 15.99 99.78
C LEU A 832 94.95 14.47 99.66
N ASP A 833 96.09 13.76 99.75
CA ASP A 833 96.19 12.31 99.79
C ASP A 833 95.46 11.73 101.01
N LEU A 834 95.65 12.31 102.20
CA LEU A 834 94.91 11.93 103.40
C LEU A 834 93.40 12.12 103.23
N ARG A 835 92.99 13.28 102.70
CA ARG A 835 91.58 13.61 102.51
C ARG A 835 90.91 12.79 101.39
N GLU A 836 91.67 12.34 100.38
CA GLU A 836 91.21 11.33 99.42
C GLU A 836 91.14 9.93 100.04
N LEU A 837 92.10 9.53 100.88
CA LEU A 837 92.11 8.22 101.54
C LEU A 837 90.96 8.07 102.53
N GLU A 838 90.68 9.09 103.36
CA GLU A 838 89.49 9.11 104.23
C GLU A 838 88.21 8.95 103.41
N LYS A 839 88.10 9.68 102.29
CA LYS A 839 86.91 9.65 101.43
C LYS A 839 86.73 8.31 100.73
N ARG A 840 87.79 7.71 100.20
CA ARG A 840 87.78 6.35 99.62
C ARG A 840 87.43 5.29 100.66
N ASN A 841 88.00 5.37 101.86
CA ASN A 841 87.66 4.44 102.95
C ASN A 841 86.19 4.57 103.37
N LEU A 842 85.66 5.79 103.45
CA LEU A 842 84.25 6.03 103.77
C LEU A 842 83.31 5.53 102.66
N ASP A 843 83.62 5.80 101.39
CA ASP A 843 82.80 5.33 100.26
C ASP A 843 82.84 3.80 100.10
N VAL A 844 83.98 3.14 100.36
CA VAL A 844 84.07 1.66 100.41
C VAL A 844 83.30 1.09 101.59
N LEU A 845 83.36 1.71 102.77
CA LEU A 845 82.56 1.30 103.94
C LEU A 845 81.04 1.49 103.69
N ASN A 846 80.64 2.52 102.95
CA ASN A 846 79.25 2.70 102.52
C ASN A 846 78.82 1.61 101.52
N GLN A 847 79.64 1.31 100.50
CA GLN A 847 79.35 0.25 99.52
C GLN A 847 79.27 -1.15 100.16
N LEU A 848 80.10 -1.44 101.16
CA LEU A 848 79.99 -2.64 101.98
C LEU A 848 78.71 -2.63 102.86
N GLY A 849 78.22 -1.45 103.24
CA GLY A 849 76.90 -1.25 103.85
C GLY A 849 75.76 -1.58 102.88
N ASP A 850 75.76 -1.00 101.69
CA ASP A 850 74.78 -1.25 100.63
C ASP A 850 74.72 -2.76 100.28
N LEU A 851 75.88 -3.39 100.05
CA LEU A 851 75.99 -4.83 99.77
C LEU A 851 75.52 -5.71 100.93
N ALA A 852 75.76 -5.31 102.19
CA ALA A 852 75.30 -6.05 103.35
C ALA A 852 73.80 -5.87 103.65
N TYR A 853 73.12 -4.91 103.00
CA TYR A 853 71.69 -4.67 103.11
C TYR A 853 70.89 -5.20 101.90
N ALA A 854 71.56 -5.47 100.77
CA ALA A 854 70.94 -5.93 99.52
C ALA A 854 70.96 -7.46 99.33
N ASP A 855 71.73 -8.22 100.13
CA ASP A 855 71.96 -9.65 99.93
C ASP A 855 72.00 -10.41 101.27
N ASP A 856 70.86 -11.02 101.64
CA ASP A 856 70.61 -11.63 102.97
C ASP A 856 71.55 -12.79 103.33
N GLU A 857 72.10 -13.49 102.33
CA GLU A 857 73.06 -14.58 102.52
C GLU A 857 74.50 -14.08 102.76
N LEU A 858 74.82 -12.89 102.24
CA LEU A 858 76.17 -12.33 102.22
C LEU A 858 76.39 -11.31 103.34
N GLY A 859 75.38 -10.48 103.63
CA GLY A 859 75.41 -9.47 104.69
C GLY A 859 75.85 -10.00 106.06
N PRO A 860 75.30 -11.12 106.56
CA PRO A 860 75.72 -11.72 107.84
C PRO A 860 77.18 -12.19 107.86
N LYS A 861 77.75 -12.57 106.70
CA LYS A 861 79.15 -12.98 106.57
C LYS A 861 80.08 -11.75 106.55
N ILE A 862 79.71 -10.70 105.81
CA ILE A 862 80.42 -9.42 105.71
C ILE A 862 80.45 -8.71 107.07
N ALA A 863 79.30 -8.55 107.72
CA ALA A 863 79.19 -7.93 109.04
C ALA A 863 80.03 -8.66 110.10
N ARG A 864 80.05 -10.00 110.08
CA ARG A 864 80.85 -10.81 111.00
C ARG A 864 82.36 -10.71 110.75
N GLN A 865 82.81 -10.59 109.50
CA GLN A 865 84.23 -10.36 109.22
C GLN A 865 84.71 -8.96 109.62
N LEU A 866 83.90 -7.92 109.39
CA LEU A 866 84.25 -6.55 109.80
C LEU A 866 84.29 -6.41 111.33
N LEU A 867 83.34 -7.03 112.04
CA LEU A 867 83.34 -7.10 113.50
C LEU A 867 84.57 -7.86 114.04
N ASN A 868 84.94 -9.00 113.43
CA ASN A 868 86.14 -9.76 113.77
C ASN A 868 87.46 -9.02 113.48
N ARG A 869 87.42 -7.93 112.71
CA ARG A 869 88.55 -7.01 112.47
C ARG A 869 88.44 -5.70 113.27
N GLY A 870 87.48 -5.59 114.18
CA GLY A 870 87.30 -4.46 115.08
C GLY A 870 86.66 -3.21 114.45
N MET A 871 86.16 -3.29 113.22
CA MET A 871 85.54 -2.15 112.52
C MET A 871 84.01 -2.21 112.61
N LYS A 872 83.38 -1.06 112.86
CA LYS A 872 81.92 -0.93 112.93
C LYS A 872 81.34 -0.55 111.57
N MET A 873 80.21 -1.16 111.20
CA MET A 873 79.45 -0.80 110.00
C MET A 873 78.90 0.64 110.11
N PRO A 874 78.92 1.44 109.04
CA PRO A 874 78.24 2.74 109.02
C PRO A 874 76.72 2.59 109.10
N HIS A 875 76.06 3.43 109.91
CA HIS A 875 74.61 3.62 109.78
C HIS A 875 74.32 4.54 108.58
N MET A 876 73.47 4.07 107.66
CA MET A 876 73.23 4.75 106.39
C MET A 876 72.51 6.09 106.56
N MET A 877 73.17 7.17 106.17
CA MET A 877 72.55 8.50 106.05
C MET A 877 71.86 8.65 104.69
N GLN A 878 70.54 8.85 104.73
CA GLN A 878 69.69 9.07 103.55
C GLN A 878 70.22 10.23 102.68
N LYS A 879 70.43 9.99 101.38
CA LYS A 879 70.82 11.05 100.42
C LYS A 879 69.61 11.57 99.63
N SER A 880 69.52 12.89 99.54
CA SER A 880 68.36 13.60 99.02
C SER A 880 68.26 13.60 97.48
N ARG A 881 67.01 13.75 97.03
CA ARG A 881 66.55 14.27 95.73
C ARG A 881 67.62 15.02 94.89
N SER A 882 67.72 14.62 93.62
CA SER A 882 67.97 15.55 92.51
C SER A 882 66.71 15.69 91.64
N THR A 883 66.44 16.88 91.13
CA THR A 883 65.19 17.26 90.45
C THR A 883 65.28 17.17 88.92
N ILE A 884 64.15 16.85 88.24
CA ILE A 884 63.54 17.63 87.13
C ILE A 884 62.29 16.91 86.53
N SER A 885 61.32 17.71 86.05
CA SER A 885 60.05 17.44 85.29
C SER A 885 59.46 16.01 85.17
N TRP A 886 58.19 15.68 85.50
CA TRP A 886 56.85 16.30 85.22
C TRP A 886 56.41 16.19 83.72
N ARG A 887 55.17 15.81 83.32
CA ARG A 887 53.93 15.36 84.04
C ARG A 887 52.79 14.88 83.08
N SER A 888 51.81 14.08 83.59
CA SER A 888 50.34 13.95 83.26
C SER A 888 49.83 13.69 81.81
N GLU A 889 48.69 13.05 81.48
CA GLU A 889 47.32 12.83 82.09
C GLU A 889 46.32 14.02 81.94
N THR A 890 44.96 13.96 81.86
CA THR A 890 43.87 12.92 81.73
C THR A 890 42.47 13.60 81.46
N SER A 891 41.33 12.88 81.57
CA SER A 891 39.88 13.25 81.56
C SER A 891 39.37 14.17 82.71
N TYR A 892 38.13 14.74 82.78
CA TYR A 892 36.72 14.22 82.80
C TYR A 892 35.70 15.43 82.81
N ASP A 893 34.35 15.40 82.64
CA ASP A 893 33.32 14.54 81.97
C ASP A 893 31.89 15.23 81.94
N GLY A 894 30.88 14.69 81.21
CA GLY A 894 29.41 14.87 81.44
C GLY A 894 28.66 16.10 80.85
N MET A 895 27.34 16.34 81.01
CA MET A 895 26.10 15.59 81.43
C MET A 895 24.87 16.59 81.41
N SER A 896 23.57 16.30 81.62
CA SER A 896 22.60 15.20 81.27
C SER A 896 21.13 15.60 81.69
N MET A 897 20.08 14.79 81.37
CA MET A 897 18.71 14.72 82.02
C MET A 897 17.68 15.91 81.88
N SER A 898 16.33 15.81 82.04
CA SER A 898 15.31 14.70 82.04
C SER A 898 13.80 15.17 82.04
N SER A 899 12.87 14.28 81.62
CA SER A 899 11.50 13.98 82.19
C SER A 899 10.18 14.78 81.90
N SER A 900 9.13 14.01 81.50
CA SER A 900 7.64 14.11 81.76
C SER A 900 6.82 15.30 81.23
N LYS A 901 5.60 15.22 80.63
CA LYS A 901 4.32 14.43 80.77
C LYS A 901 3.24 15.06 81.70
N GLU A 902 1.90 14.98 81.50
CA GLU A 902 1.01 14.59 80.36
C GLU A 902 -0.51 14.77 80.72
N MET A 903 -1.40 15.27 79.84
CA MET A 903 -2.88 15.12 79.97
C MET A 903 -3.72 15.45 78.69
N PHE A 904 -4.99 15.02 78.67
CA PHE A 904 -5.99 14.95 77.55
C PHE A 904 -6.90 16.21 77.42
N THR A 905 -7.67 16.56 76.36
CA THR A 905 -7.84 16.12 74.93
C THR A 905 -8.66 17.16 74.12
N SER A 906 -8.74 16.97 72.78
CA SER A 906 -9.83 17.40 71.87
C SER A 906 -9.81 18.80 71.23
N ARG A 907 -9.41 18.88 69.95
CA ARG A 907 -10.35 19.10 68.80
C ARG A 907 -9.71 19.04 67.40
N SER A 908 -10.55 18.63 66.44
CA SER A 908 -10.60 18.98 64.99
C SER A 908 -9.42 18.70 64.02
N SER A 909 -9.82 18.06 62.88
CA SER A 909 -9.26 18.12 61.50
C SER A 909 -7.80 17.66 61.26
N LEU A 910 -7.57 16.57 60.51
CA LEU A 910 -7.72 16.39 59.04
C LEU A 910 -6.63 17.17 58.28
N SER A 911 -5.69 16.51 57.58
CA SER A 911 -5.84 15.85 56.26
C SER A 911 -5.98 16.88 55.11
N GLU A 912 -5.28 16.77 53.98
CA GLU A 912 -4.35 15.72 53.54
C GLU A 912 -3.27 16.24 52.57
N ALA A 913 -2.37 15.32 52.26
CA ALA A 913 -1.23 15.34 51.34
C ALA A 913 -1.48 15.88 49.91
N SER A 914 -0.39 15.97 49.13
CA SER A 914 -0.33 16.39 47.71
C SER A 914 -0.35 17.93 47.52
N GLU A 915 0.22 18.55 46.48
CA GLU A 915 1.03 18.03 45.37
C GLU A 915 1.96 19.11 44.73
N VAL A 916 3.06 18.68 44.12
CA VAL A 916 3.62 19.18 42.83
C VAL A 916 3.83 20.71 42.56
N LYS A 917 5.13 21.08 42.60
CA LYS A 917 5.90 21.88 41.60
C LYS A 917 5.79 23.43 41.45
N LEU A 918 6.99 24.00 41.17
CA LEU A 918 7.29 25.21 40.36
C LEU A 918 6.91 26.58 40.99
N THR A 919 7.54 27.72 40.66
CA THR A 919 8.40 28.04 39.49
C THR A 919 9.62 28.91 39.84
N SER A 920 10.66 28.77 39.02
CA SER A 920 11.86 29.61 38.86
C SER A 920 11.71 31.15 38.95
N ASN A 921 12.80 31.84 39.31
CA ASN A 921 13.28 32.93 38.45
C ASN A 921 14.78 33.29 38.61
N THR A 922 15.58 33.00 37.60
CA THR A 922 16.69 33.85 37.11
C THR A 922 16.96 33.43 35.67
N ARG A 923 16.97 34.40 34.74
CA ARG A 923 17.17 34.19 33.30
C ARG A 923 18.48 34.82 32.86
N LEU A 924 19.10 34.24 31.82
CA LEU A 924 19.73 34.85 30.63
C LEU A 924 20.50 33.67 29.93
N SER A 925 20.02 32.99 28.87
CA SER A 925 19.73 33.41 27.47
C SER A 925 20.99 33.47 26.57
N VAL A 926 21.09 32.92 25.36
CA VAL A 926 20.37 31.89 24.54
C VAL A 926 21.46 31.31 23.57
N ILE A 927 21.40 30.10 22.97
CA ILE A 927 20.77 29.73 21.68
C ILE A 927 21.04 28.21 21.44
N SER A 928 20.00 27.49 21.00
CA SER A 928 19.89 26.27 20.15
C SER A 928 21.08 25.30 19.95
N LEU A 929 20.92 23.95 19.86
CA LEU A 929 19.77 23.00 19.91
C LEU A 929 20.32 21.63 20.43
N GLU A 930 19.76 20.40 20.34
CA GLU A 930 18.68 19.74 19.59
C GLU A 930 18.12 18.52 20.42
N LEU A 931 17.17 17.76 19.88
CA LEU A 931 16.45 16.59 20.46
C LEU A 931 15.99 15.64 19.32
N PRO A 932 15.36 14.46 19.56
CA PRO A 932 15.10 13.71 20.80
C PRO A 932 15.84 12.31 20.74
N GLU A 933 15.43 11.12 21.24
CA GLU A 933 14.21 10.58 21.87
C GLU A 933 14.46 9.49 22.95
N LYS A 934 13.37 9.21 23.67
CA LYS A 934 13.00 8.25 24.73
C LYS A 934 13.52 6.78 24.79
N LYS A 935 13.19 6.17 25.95
CA LYS A 935 13.41 4.77 26.37
C LYS A 935 12.21 3.83 26.09
N LYS A 936 12.49 2.52 26.19
CA LYS A 936 11.58 1.37 26.15
C LYS A 936 10.48 1.39 27.22
N GLY A 937 9.39 0.64 26.99
CA GLY A 937 8.55 0.06 28.07
C GLY A 937 7.08 -0.09 27.67
N GLY A 938 6.66 -1.28 27.24
CA GLY A 938 5.32 -1.49 26.71
C GLY A 938 4.24 -1.83 27.76
N LYS A 939 3.00 -1.51 27.41
CA LYS A 939 1.93 -2.50 27.27
C LYS A 939 1.28 -2.33 25.90
#